data_AF-A0A4Y6IBE5-F1
#
_entry.id   AF-A0A4Y6IBE5-F1
#
_cell.length_a   1.000
_cell.length_b   1.000
_cell.length_c   1.000
_cell.angle_alpha   90.00
_cell.angle_beta   90.00
_cell.angle_gamma   90.00
#
_symmetry.space_group_name_H-M   'P 1'
#
loop_
_entity.id
_entity.type
_entity.pdbx_description
1 polymer ?
#
loop_
_entity_poly.entity_id
_entity_poly.type
_entity_poly.pdbx_seq_one_letter_code
_entity_poly.pdbx_strand_id
1 'polypeptide(L)'
;MLSGLKLGQQLSMSYLTIIALMLVISTAGYIGLSNTYENFMTYRALAKDSNDASVVQYEVLNTRLTVLNYLKNNDAALIDDVKNNTTSIKANLDKLLSNEDDAIRLKELQESLKLIDEYQLEFDHTVTDTNKRQTLMSEKLDVYGFSMRTIISKIMTDSQGSEYANPILAAQVQEKLLLGRLYATKFILSNSDKDLERAKTELAATLELFTSLKRSLGPSIVNNQATEFEQALKFYVESLNQLAEITRSQNKAIVEGLDTIGPKITTNITDFNKSIKDSRDTLGPKVQADIESIINIVLVVSVIAVLVGSLLSVLVTKAIRKPIGGEPADIERIARNIADGDLTQAFDRSGEATGIYGAMTAVSTNLRQIVQQLSSSSSTLGATSSNLVKVTDETVSNSESQARQLEQTAAAMQEMTHTVLNIARNAQNASDAATEADACSHKGQSALEETRTSINTLVTNISDVSNIIENLEKETENVGSILDVIRGIAEQTNLLALNAAIEAARAGEQGRGFAVVADEVRSLASRTQQSTEEIQTLISRLQSESKRSVDSMKLSATEAIRTSEKANETHEALIAITQSVSNIRDMNHQIAVAAEQQNTVVITINKSVDQVNTLAKSTSEGANSVSTQASDLAKISSDLNYIVAKFKVG
;
A
#
# COMPACT_ATOMS: atom_id res chain seq x y z
N MET A 1 -49.12 -81.33 -19.50
CA MET A 1 -50.33 -80.57 -19.11
C MET A 1 -50.86 -79.60 -20.17
N LEU A 2 -50.08 -79.18 -21.19
CA LEU A 2 -50.55 -78.23 -22.22
C LEU A 2 -51.17 -78.87 -23.48
N SER A 3 -51.15 -80.20 -23.63
CA SER A 3 -51.54 -80.91 -24.86
C SER A 3 -53.06 -81.00 -25.11
N GLY A 4 -53.90 -80.54 -24.18
CA GLY A 4 -55.37 -80.53 -24.32
C GLY A 4 -55.98 -79.15 -24.66
N LEU A 5 -55.16 -78.11 -24.82
CA LEU A 5 -55.63 -76.73 -25.02
C LEU A 5 -55.64 -76.35 -26.50
N LYS A 6 -56.65 -75.59 -26.94
CA LYS A 6 -56.71 -75.04 -28.30
C LYS A 6 -55.56 -74.03 -28.51
N LEU A 7 -55.08 -73.88 -29.75
CA LEU A 7 -53.94 -73.02 -30.11
C LEU A 7 -54.04 -71.60 -29.53
N GLY A 8 -55.23 -70.99 -29.54
CA GLY A 8 -55.46 -69.67 -28.95
C GLY A 8 -55.31 -69.61 -27.42
N GLN A 9 -55.60 -70.70 -26.70
CA GLN A 9 -55.43 -70.80 -25.24
C GLN A 9 -53.97 -71.06 -24.85
N GLN A 10 -53.22 -71.77 -25.69
CA GLN A 10 -51.78 -71.94 -25.52
C GLN A 10 -51.04 -70.61 -25.75
N LEU A 11 -51.45 -69.85 -26.77
CA LEU A 11 -50.96 -68.50 -27.03
C LEU A 11 -51.30 -67.56 -25.87
N SER A 12 -52.55 -67.50 -25.41
CA SER A 12 -52.94 -66.60 -24.32
C SER A 12 -52.21 -66.91 -23.00
N MET A 13 -52.01 -68.18 -22.66
CA MET A 13 -51.28 -68.56 -21.45
C MET A 13 -49.78 -68.22 -21.54
N SER A 14 -49.17 -68.33 -22.73
CA SER A 14 -47.78 -67.91 -22.96
C SER A 14 -47.61 -66.40 -22.85
N TYR A 15 -48.53 -65.61 -23.42
CA TYR A 15 -48.54 -64.15 -23.29
C TYR A 15 -48.78 -63.71 -21.83
N LEU A 16 -49.70 -64.35 -21.11
CA LEU A 16 -49.94 -64.06 -19.68
C LEU A 16 -48.70 -64.33 -18.81
N THR A 17 -47.95 -65.38 -19.11
CA THR A 17 -46.72 -65.72 -18.37
C THR A 17 -45.60 -64.71 -18.66
N ILE A 18 -45.48 -64.23 -19.90
CA ILE A 18 -44.52 -63.18 -20.27
C ILE A 18 -44.89 -61.84 -19.62
N ILE A 19 -46.17 -61.48 -19.59
CA ILE A 19 -46.65 -60.27 -18.93
C ILE A 19 -46.39 -60.33 -17.42
N ALA A 20 -46.59 -61.49 -16.78
CA ALA A 20 -46.29 -61.67 -15.36
C ALA A 20 -44.79 -61.51 -15.05
N LEU A 21 -43.90 -62.04 -15.89
CA LEU A 21 -42.45 -61.86 -15.75
C LEU A 21 -42.01 -60.41 -16.00
N MET A 22 -42.61 -59.72 -16.96
CA MET A 22 -42.37 -58.28 -17.18
C MET A 22 -42.81 -57.44 -15.98
N LEU A 23 -43.93 -57.79 -15.34
CA LEU A 23 -44.39 -57.14 -14.11
C LEU A 23 -43.39 -57.30 -12.96
N VAL A 24 -42.79 -58.49 -12.80
CA VAL A 24 -41.76 -58.74 -11.77
C VAL A 24 -40.49 -57.93 -12.05
N ILE A 25 -40.01 -57.91 -13.29
CA ILE A 25 -38.84 -57.09 -13.68
C ILE A 25 -39.11 -55.61 -13.46
N SER A 26 -40.29 -55.13 -13.88
CA SER A 26 -40.70 -53.73 -13.71
C SER A 26 -40.79 -53.33 -12.23
N THR A 27 -41.35 -54.21 -11.39
CA THR A 27 -41.48 -53.95 -9.95
C THR A 27 -40.12 -53.96 -9.24
N ALA A 28 -39.26 -54.93 -9.55
CA ALA A 28 -37.91 -55.01 -8.98
C ALA A 28 -37.03 -53.82 -9.44
N GLY A 29 -37.11 -53.45 -10.73
CA GLY A 29 -36.44 -52.27 -11.27
C GLY A 29 -36.94 -50.97 -10.64
N TYR A 30 -38.25 -50.83 -10.43
CA TYR A 30 -38.84 -49.66 -9.76
C TYR A 30 -38.38 -49.51 -8.31
N ILE A 31 -38.45 -50.58 -7.52
CA ILE A 31 -38.01 -50.55 -6.11
C ILE A 31 -36.52 -50.25 -6.01
N GLY A 32 -35.69 -50.91 -6.83
CA GLY A 32 -34.24 -50.66 -6.85
C GLY A 32 -33.91 -49.23 -7.25
N LEU A 33 -34.49 -48.73 -8.33
CA LEU A 33 -34.24 -47.38 -8.82
C LEU A 33 -34.76 -46.30 -7.86
N SER A 34 -35.89 -46.54 -7.18
CA SER A 34 -36.43 -45.64 -6.16
C SER A 34 -35.50 -45.50 -4.95
N ASN A 35 -35.01 -46.62 -4.42
CA ASN A 35 -34.07 -46.61 -3.29
C ASN A 35 -32.72 -45.97 -3.66
N THR A 36 -32.20 -46.27 -4.86
CA THR A 36 -30.98 -45.63 -5.37
C THR A 36 -31.19 -44.12 -5.56
N TYR A 37 -32.36 -43.70 -6.04
CA TYR A 37 -32.70 -42.29 -6.19
C TYR A 37 -32.71 -41.55 -4.85
N GLU A 38 -33.36 -42.10 -3.81
CA GLU A 38 -33.36 -41.51 -2.46
C GLU A 38 -31.94 -41.40 -1.89
N ASN A 39 -31.15 -42.49 -1.92
CA ASN A 39 -29.78 -42.47 -1.40
C ASN A 39 -28.88 -41.49 -2.18
N PHE A 40 -29.07 -41.36 -3.50
CA PHE A 40 -28.35 -40.39 -4.32
C PHE A 40 -28.75 -38.95 -3.98
N MET A 41 -30.04 -38.70 -3.70
CA MET A 41 -30.52 -37.38 -3.27
C MET A 41 -29.91 -37.00 -1.91
N THR A 42 -29.83 -37.92 -0.96
CA THR A 42 -29.15 -37.70 0.34
C THR A 42 -27.65 -37.46 0.16
N TYR A 43 -26.98 -38.24 -0.69
CA TYR A 43 -25.56 -38.04 -1.00
C TYR A 43 -25.30 -36.65 -1.60
N ARG A 44 -26.18 -36.20 -2.51
CA ARG A 44 -26.11 -34.87 -3.12
C ARG A 44 -26.39 -33.74 -2.13
N ALA A 45 -27.34 -33.94 -1.20
CA ALA A 45 -27.63 -32.99 -0.14
C ALA A 45 -26.40 -32.79 0.76
N LEU A 46 -25.80 -33.88 1.25
CA LEU A 46 -24.57 -33.85 2.05
C LEU A 46 -23.40 -33.16 1.32
N ALA A 47 -23.25 -33.36 0.02
CA ALA A 47 -22.22 -32.67 -0.77
C ALA A 47 -22.46 -31.16 -0.85
N LYS A 48 -23.72 -30.73 -0.94
CA LYS A 48 -24.10 -29.32 -0.92
C LYS A 48 -23.85 -28.70 0.46
N ASP A 49 -24.25 -29.38 1.54
CA ASP A 49 -24.07 -28.88 2.90
C ASP A 49 -22.59 -28.76 3.27
N SER A 50 -21.73 -29.67 2.78
CA SER A 50 -20.27 -29.53 2.93
C SER A 50 -19.71 -28.30 2.20
N ASN A 51 -20.24 -27.98 1.01
CA ASN A 51 -19.85 -26.78 0.29
C ASN A 51 -20.33 -25.51 1.01
N ASP A 52 -21.58 -25.48 1.46
CA ASP A 52 -22.15 -24.36 2.22
C ASP A 52 -21.40 -24.15 3.56
N ALA A 53 -21.00 -25.22 4.25
CA ALA A 53 -20.13 -25.14 5.43
C ALA A 53 -18.71 -24.62 5.11
N SER A 54 -18.17 -24.95 3.94
CA SER A 54 -16.89 -24.41 3.49
C SER A 54 -16.97 -22.90 3.22
N VAL A 55 -18.11 -22.40 2.73
CA VAL A 55 -18.37 -20.96 2.59
C VAL A 55 -18.39 -20.28 3.96
N VAL A 56 -19.08 -20.86 4.94
CA VAL A 56 -19.07 -20.35 6.33
C VAL A 56 -17.64 -20.27 6.89
N GLN A 57 -16.84 -21.31 6.67
CA GLN A 57 -15.44 -21.33 7.13
C GLN A 57 -14.61 -20.19 6.51
N TYR A 58 -14.80 -19.95 5.21
CA TYR A 58 -14.16 -18.85 4.50
C TYR A 58 -14.62 -17.48 5.03
N GLU A 59 -15.93 -17.28 5.22
CA GLU A 59 -16.48 -16.03 5.74
C GLU A 59 -15.99 -15.74 7.16
N VAL A 60 -15.89 -16.76 8.03
CA VAL A 60 -15.32 -16.62 9.38
C VAL A 60 -13.86 -16.18 9.30
N LEU A 61 -13.05 -16.79 8.42
CA LEU A 61 -11.66 -16.38 8.22
C LEU A 61 -11.57 -14.93 7.71
N ASN A 62 -12.38 -14.57 6.72
CA ASN A 62 -12.40 -13.21 6.18
C ASN A 62 -12.81 -12.19 7.24
N THR A 63 -13.82 -12.49 8.04
CA THR A 63 -14.26 -11.63 9.17
C THR A 63 -13.14 -11.41 10.16
N ARG A 64 -12.39 -12.47 10.52
CA ARG A 64 -11.24 -12.35 11.43
C ARG A 64 -10.13 -11.47 10.85
N LEU A 65 -9.88 -11.54 9.54
CA LEU A 65 -8.92 -10.66 8.87
C LEU A 65 -9.41 -9.20 8.87
N THR A 66 -10.69 -8.96 8.60
CA THR A 66 -11.30 -7.62 8.69
C THR A 66 -11.17 -7.04 10.09
N VAL A 67 -11.46 -7.84 11.13
CA VAL A 67 -11.25 -7.45 12.54
C VAL A 67 -9.79 -7.12 12.80
N LEU A 68 -8.84 -7.96 12.38
CA LEU A 68 -7.41 -7.69 12.57
C LEU A 68 -6.98 -6.38 11.89
N ASN A 69 -7.48 -6.11 10.69
CA ASN A 69 -7.22 -4.85 9.98
C ASN A 69 -7.83 -3.65 10.71
N TYR A 70 -9.03 -3.78 11.28
CA TYR A 70 -9.63 -2.76 12.12
C TYR A 70 -8.76 -2.47 13.35
N LEU A 71 -8.32 -3.52 14.07
CA LEU A 71 -7.47 -3.36 15.27
C LEU A 71 -6.14 -2.65 14.95
N LYS A 72 -5.62 -2.80 13.73
CA LYS A 72 -4.38 -2.17 13.29
C LYS A 72 -4.56 -0.72 12.82
N ASN A 73 -5.61 -0.46 12.05
CA ASN A 73 -5.76 0.79 11.30
C ASN A 73 -6.82 1.74 11.88
N ASN A 74 -7.70 1.24 12.76
CA ASN A 74 -8.85 1.94 13.33
C ASN A 74 -9.77 2.57 12.26
N ASP A 75 -9.96 1.88 11.14
CA ASP A 75 -10.80 2.34 10.03
C ASP A 75 -12.28 2.05 10.31
N ALA A 76 -13.08 3.11 10.46
CA ALA A 76 -14.50 3.00 10.76
C ALA A 76 -15.30 2.28 9.67
N ALA A 77 -14.85 2.29 8.41
CA ALA A 77 -15.54 1.58 7.32
C ALA A 77 -15.57 0.06 7.55
N LEU A 78 -14.55 -0.48 8.23
CA LEU A 78 -14.44 -1.92 8.50
C LEU A 78 -15.43 -2.41 9.57
N ILE A 79 -16.04 -1.51 10.35
CA ILE A 79 -17.04 -1.86 11.37
C ILE A 79 -18.29 -2.44 10.70
N ASP A 80 -18.77 -1.77 9.66
CA ASP A 80 -19.94 -2.23 8.89
C ASP A 80 -19.62 -3.53 8.14
N ASP A 81 -18.40 -3.68 7.63
CA ASP A 81 -17.95 -4.92 6.98
C ASP A 81 -17.99 -6.12 7.95
N VAL A 82 -17.50 -5.96 9.18
CA VAL A 82 -17.57 -7.03 10.19
C VAL A 82 -19.01 -7.40 10.49
N LYS A 83 -19.89 -6.40 10.69
CA LYS A 83 -21.31 -6.63 10.98
C LYS A 83 -22.04 -7.33 9.83
N ASN A 84 -21.73 -6.93 8.59
CA ASN A 84 -22.31 -7.56 7.39
C ASN A 84 -21.83 -9.01 7.26
N ASN A 85 -20.54 -9.25 7.49
CA ASN A 85 -19.98 -10.60 7.42
C ASN A 85 -20.55 -11.52 8.50
N THR A 86 -20.66 -11.06 9.76
CA THR A 86 -21.26 -11.87 10.85
C THR A 86 -22.74 -12.17 10.58
N THR A 87 -23.47 -11.22 9.97
CA THR A 87 -24.86 -11.44 9.52
C THR A 87 -24.93 -12.49 8.41
N SER A 88 -24.03 -12.44 7.42
CA SER A 88 -23.96 -13.45 6.33
C SER A 88 -23.66 -14.85 6.89
N ILE A 89 -22.67 -14.94 7.78
CA ILE A 89 -22.30 -16.18 8.47
C ILE A 89 -23.50 -16.76 9.19
N LYS A 90 -24.24 -15.93 9.94
CA LYS A 90 -25.44 -16.35 10.68
C LYS A 90 -26.50 -16.91 9.75
N ALA A 91 -26.80 -16.21 8.65
CA ALA A 91 -27.77 -16.67 7.66
C ALA A 91 -27.37 -18.01 7.01
N ASN A 92 -26.08 -18.20 6.72
CA ASN A 92 -25.56 -19.45 6.18
C ASN A 92 -25.60 -20.60 7.20
N LEU A 93 -25.30 -20.32 8.48
CA LEU A 93 -25.46 -21.29 9.57
C LEU A 93 -26.93 -21.68 9.80
N ASP A 94 -27.86 -20.72 9.77
CA ASP A 94 -29.30 -20.98 9.90
C ASP A 94 -29.82 -21.85 8.75
N LYS A 95 -29.33 -21.61 7.52
CA LYS A 95 -29.65 -22.44 6.35
C LYS A 95 -29.12 -23.87 6.48
N LEU A 96 -27.93 -24.06 7.06
CA LEU A 96 -27.39 -25.39 7.35
C LEU A 96 -28.22 -26.08 8.44
N LEU A 97 -28.59 -25.35 9.50
CA LEU A 97 -29.42 -25.84 10.60
C LEU A 97 -30.79 -26.32 10.14
N SER A 98 -31.43 -25.63 9.19
CA SER A 98 -32.77 -25.99 8.71
C SER A 98 -32.82 -27.29 7.92
N ASN A 99 -31.68 -27.77 7.41
CA ASN A 99 -31.59 -28.95 6.56
C ASN A 99 -30.91 -30.14 7.26
N GLU A 100 -30.51 -29.99 8.53
CA GLU A 100 -29.73 -30.98 9.25
C GLU A 100 -30.58 -31.74 10.28
N ASP A 101 -30.50 -33.06 10.25
CA ASP A 101 -31.24 -33.95 11.15
C ASP A 101 -30.32 -34.70 12.13
N ASP A 102 -29.01 -34.70 11.91
CA ASP A 102 -28.05 -35.38 12.79
C ASP A 102 -27.78 -34.59 14.07
N ALA A 103 -27.95 -35.24 15.22
CA ALA A 103 -27.86 -34.59 16.52
C ALA A 103 -26.46 -34.03 16.85
N ILE A 104 -25.39 -34.63 16.33
CA ILE A 104 -24.02 -34.15 16.55
C ILE A 104 -23.79 -32.90 15.71
N ARG A 105 -24.14 -32.96 14.42
CA ARG A 105 -24.00 -31.84 13.49
C ARG A 105 -24.87 -30.64 13.87
N LEU A 106 -26.09 -30.88 14.33
CA LEU A 106 -26.97 -29.84 14.89
C LEU A 106 -26.32 -29.12 16.07
N LYS A 107 -25.69 -29.86 16.99
CA LYS A 107 -25.01 -29.27 18.15
C LYS A 107 -23.85 -28.37 17.72
N GLU A 108 -23.02 -28.81 16.78
CA GLU A 108 -21.88 -28.04 16.27
C GLU A 108 -22.32 -26.74 15.60
N LEU A 109 -23.39 -26.79 14.78
CA LEU A 109 -23.96 -25.62 14.12
C LEU A 109 -24.61 -24.65 15.12
N GLN A 110 -25.37 -25.15 16.09
CA GLN A 110 -25.99 -24.32 17.14
C GLN A 110 -24.94 -23.63 18.01
N GLU A 111 -23.88 -24.34 18.40
CA GLU A 111 -22.77 -23.76 19.15
C GLU A 111 -22.05 -22.68 18.30
N SER A 112 -21.85 -22.93 17.01
CA SER A 112 -21.25 -21.94 16.08
C SER A 112 -22.11 -20.68 15.95
N LEU A 113 -23.44 -20.82 15.92
CA LEU A 113 -24.38 -19.71 15.86
C LEU A 113 -24.33 -18.84 17.13
N LYS A 114 -24.22 -19.47 18.31
CA LYS A 114 -24.03 -18.76 19.58
C LYS A 114 -22.69 -18.03 19.61
N LEU A 115 -21.63 -18.71 19.15
CA LEU A 115 -20.29 -18.15 19.12
C LEU A 115 -20.16 -16.96 18.15
N ILE A 116 -20.86 -16.94 17.01
CA ILE A 116 -20.79 -15.78 16.10
C ILE A 116 -21.48 -14.54 16.70
N ASP A 117 -22.56 -14.72 17.47
CA ASP A 117 -23.20 -13.63 18.21
C ASP A 117 -22.26 -13.10 19.33
N GLU A 118 -21.59 -13.99 20.06
CA GLU A 118 -20.57 -13.62 21.05
C GLU A 118 -19.37 -12.90 20.41
N TYR A 119 -18.93 -13.36 19.23
CA TYR A 119 -17.85 -12.73 18.47
C TYR A 119 -18.17 -11.28 18.07
N GLN A 120 -19.39 -11.04 17.57
CA GLN A 120 -19.84 -9.69 17.23
C GLN A 120 -19.89 -8.79 18.48
N LEU A 121 -20.38 -9.31 19.60
CA LEU A 121 -20.46 -8.56 20.85
C LEU A 121 -19.06 -8.15 21.35
N GLU A 122 -18.09 -9.06 21.35
CA GLU A 122 -16.71 -8.75 21.74
C GLU A 122 -16.04 -7.74 20.79
N PHE A 123 -16.39 -7.81 19.49
CA PHE A 123 -15.92 -6.81 18.52
C PHE A 123 -16.51 -5.43 18.81
N ASP A 124 -17.82 -5.33 19.07
CA ASP A 124 -18.49 -4.07 19.39
C ASP A 124 -17.95 -3.42 20.68
N HIS A 125 -17.63 -4.24 21.69
CA HIS A 125 -16.92 -3.79 22.89
C HIS A 125 -15.54 -3.24 22.53
N THR A 126 -14.80 -3.93 21.68
CA THR A 126 -13.46 -3.50 21.24
C THR A 126 -13.51 -2.17 20.49
N VAL A 127 -14.49 -1.96 19.61
CA VAL A 127 -14.75 -0.69 18.92
C VAL A 127 -15.04 0.43 19.91
N THR A 128 -15.91 0.15 20.89
CA THR A 128 -16.29 1.11 21.94
C THR A 128 -15.07 1.54 22.75
N ASP A 129 -14.23 0.59 23.15
CA ASP A 129 -13.02 0.86 23.93
C ASP A 129 -11.97 1.60 23.11
N THR A 130 -11.81 1.29 21.81
CA THR A 130 -10.96 2.07 20.90
C THR A 130 -11.38 3.54 20.84
N ASN A 131 -12.68 3.81 20.68
CA ASN A 131 -13.19 5.18 20.65
C ASN A 131 -12.94 5.91 21.97
N LYS A 132 -13.20 5.27 23.12
CA LYS A 132 -12.89 5.85 24.43
C LYS A 132 -11.40 6.16 24.60
N ARG A 133 -10.52 5.26 24.15
CA ARG A 133 -9.07 5.48 24.17
C ARG A 133 -8.68 6.70 23.35
N GLN A 134 -9.22 6.83 22.13
CA GLN A 134 -8.96 7.97 21.25
C GLN A 134 -9.39 9.30 21.91
N THR A 135 -10.59 9.34 22.50
CA THR A 135 -11.09 10.51 23.22
C THR A 135 -10.23 10.86 24.44
N LEU A 136 -9.84 9.89 25.25
CA LEU A 136 -8.94 10.13 26.40
C LEU A 136 -7.57 10.65 25.97
N MET A 137 -7.04 10.14 24.85
CA MET A 137 -5.78 10.62 24.30
C MET A 137 -5.88 12.07 23.83
N SER A 138 -6.82 12.39 22.94
CA SER A 138 -6.90 13.70 22.30
C SER A 138 -7.44 14.79 23.22
N GLU A 139 -8.47 14.50 24.03
CA GLU A 139 -9.17 15.53 24.83
C GLU A 139 -8.58 15.69 26.24
N LYS A 140 -7.81 14.71 26.73
CA LYS A 140 -7.24 14.73 28.09
C LYS A 140 -5.72 14.70 28.07
N LEU A 141 -5.12 13.60 27.61
CA LEU A 141 -3.66 13.44 27.71
C LEU A 141 -2.90 14.48 26.89
N ASP A 142 -3.31 14.76 25.66
CA ASP A 142 -2.66 15.78 24.82
C ASP A 142 -2.85 17.19 25.40
N VAL A 143 -4.07 17.51 25.85
CA VAL A 143 -4.42 18.82 26.43
C VAL A 143 -3.64 19.08 27.72
N TYR A 144 -3.72 18.18 28.70
CA TYR A 144 -3.01 18.35 29.97
C TYR A 144 -1.49 18.21 29.80
N GLY A 145 -1.04 17.32 28.90
CA GLY A 145 0.36 17.18 28.54
C GLY A 145 0.96 18.47 27.98
N PHE A 146 0.26 19.12 27.05
CA PHE A 146 0.64 20.41 26.48
C PHE A 146 0.60 21.53 27.53
N SER A 147 -0.46 21.58 28.34
CA SER A 147 -0.63 22.56 29.42
C SER A 147 0.55 22.50 30.41
N MET A 148 0.86 21.31 30.94
CA MET A 148 2.00 21.12 31.86
C MET A 148 3.32 21.60 31.26
N ARG A 149 3.62 21.19 30.01
CA ARG A 149 4.85 21.56 29.31
C ARG A 149 4.96 23.08 29.12
N THR A 150 3.85 23.73 28.82
CA THR A 150 3.76 25.19 28.61
C THR A 150 3.93 25.94 29.92
N ILE A 151 3.30 25.49 31.00
CA ILE A 151 3.41 26.09 32.32
C ILE A 151 4.86 26.04 32.82
N ILE A 152 5.53 24.89 32.75
CA ILE A 152 6.93 24.78 33.15
C ILE A 152 7.85 25.63 32.28
N SER A 153 7.63 25.67 30.96
CA SER A 153 8.40 26.55 30.07
C SER A 153 8.23 28.02 30.44
N LYS A 154 7.02 28.43 30.80
CA LYS A 154 6.74 29.80 31.25
C LYS A 154 7.40 30.09 32.60
N ILE A 155 7.33 29.16 33.56
CA ILE A 155 8.07 29.27 34.83
C ILE A 155 9.57 29.43 34.56
N MET A 156 10.16 28.66 33.64
CA MET A 156 11.58 28.80 33.27
C MET A 156 11.93 30.19 32.73
N THR A 157 11.09 30.76 31.86
CA THR A 157 11.29 32.11 31.29
C THR A 157 11.08 33.20 32.34
N ASP A 158 10.00 33.14 33.11
CA ASP A 158 9.66 34.12 34.16
C ASP A 158 10.69 34.09 35.32
N SER A 159 11.47 33.01 35.44
CA SER A 159 12.56 32.85 36.39
C SER A 159 13.86 33.56 35.96
N GLN A 160 14.00 33.98 34.70
CA GLN A 160 15.20 34.69 34.23
C GLN A 160 15.22 36.13 34.77
N GLY A 161 16.09 36.40 35.74
CA GLY A 161 16.26 37.73 36.35
C GLY A 161 15.56 37.91 37.71
N SER A 162 14.92 36.87 38.25
CA SER A 162 14.36 36.88 39.61
C SER A 162 15.38 36.38 40.64
N GLU A 163 15.47 37.04 41.80
CA GLU A 163 16.27 36.60 42.96
C GLU A 163 15.70 35.32 43.62
N TYR A 164 14.46 34.95 43.26
CA TYR A 164 13.65 33.91 43.89
C TYR A 164 13.26 32.82 42.89
N ALA A 165 14.13 32.41 41.96
CA ALA A 165 13.76 31.36 41.03
C ALA A 165 14.96 30.49 40.61
N ASN A 166 14.74 29.17 40.61
CA ASN A 166 15.76 28.17 40.27
C ASN A 166 15.49 27.56 38.88
N PRO A 167 16.04 28.15 37.79
CA PRO A 167 15.79 27.67 36.43
C PRO A 167 16.32 26.25 36.19
N ILE A 168 17.34 25.81 36.95
CA ILE A 168 17.85 24.44 36.89
C ILE A 168 16.80 23.45 37.39
N LEU A 169 16.13 23.77 38.49
CA LEU A 169 15.09 22.91 39.05
C LEU A 169 13.85 22.85 38.14
N ALA A 170 13.49 23.96 37.50
CA ALA A 170 12.44 23.98 36.48
C ALA A 170 12.80 23.15 35.24
N ALA A 171 14.06 23.18 34.80
CA ALA A 171 14.55 22.31 33.72
C ALA A 171 14.51 20.82 34.10
N GLN A 172 14.86 20.47 35.34
CA GLN A 172 14.76 19.08 35.84
C GLN A 172 13.31 18.59 35.90
N VAL A 173 12.36 19.44 36.32
CA VAL A 173 10.93 19.12 36.25
C VAL A 173 10.51 18.87 34.80
N GLN A 174 10.92 19.73 33.87
CA GLN A 174 10.61 19.57 32.45
C GLN A 174 11.17 18.25 31.88
N GLU A 175 12.41 17.90 32.22
CA GLU A 175 13.04 16.64 31.81
C GLU A 175 12.23 15.43 32.29
N LYS A 176 11.89 15.39 33.59
CA LYS A 176 11.09 14.30 34.17
C LYS A 176 9.69 14.22 33.59
N LEU A 177 9.06 15.37 33.35
CA LEU A 177 7.76 15.45 32.70
C LEU A 177 7.82 14.86 31.28
N LEU A 178 8.82 15.24 30.49
CA LEU A 178 8.98 14.73 29.12
C LEU A 178 9.29 13.24 29.10
N LEU A 179 10.10 12.73 30.04
CA LEU A 179 10.33 11.29 30.20
C LEU A 179 9.05 10.54 30.58
N GLY A 180 8.28 11.06 31.55
CA GLY A 180 6.99 10.48 31.92
C GLY A 180 6.00 10.42 30.76
N ARG A 181 5.92 11.51 29.98
CA ARG A 181 5.08 11.57 28.77
C ARG A 181 5.59 10.65 27.67
N LEU A 182 6.90 10.53 27.47
CA LEU A 182 7.49 9.60 26.50
C LEU A 182 7.09 8.16 26.81
N TYR A 183 7.20 7.74 28.07
CA TYR A 183 6.80 6.39 28.46
C TYR A 183 5.28 6.19 28.44
N ALA A 184 4.48 7.23 28.68
CA ALA A 184 3.03 7.18 28.46
C ALA A 184 2.71 6.97 26.97
N THR A 185 3.41 7.64 26.05
CA THR A 185 3.29 7.38 24.61
C THR A 185 3.78 5.99 24.22
N LYS A 186 4.87 5.49 24.82
CA LYS A 186 5.30 4.10 24.61
C LYS A 186 4.26 3.09 25.10
N PHE A 187 3.61 3.35 26.23
CA PHE A 187 2.51 2.53 26.71
C PHE A 187 1.34 2.53 25.72
N ILE A 188 0.96 3.70 25.18
CA ILE A 188 -0.09 3.82 24.16
C ILE A 188 0.21 2.95 22.92
N LEU A 189 1.47 2.89 22.49
CA LEU A 189 1.89 2.14 21.29
C LEU A 189 2.10 0.64 21.56
N SER A 190 2.64 0.29 22.72
CA SER A 190 3.04 -1.08 23.06
C SER A 190 1.98 -1.86 23.84
N ASN A 191 1.02 -1.16 24.45
CA ASN A 191 0.10 -1.67 25.46
C ASN A 191 0.81 -2.39 26.64
N SER A 192 2.08 -2.08 26.90
CA SER A 192 2.93 -2.77 27.88
C SER A 192 2.85 -2.15 29.27
N ASP A 193 2.46 -2.95 30.27
CA ASP A 193 2.44 -2.51 31.69
C ASP A 193 3.80 -2.02 32.17
N LYS A 194 4.92 -2.51 31.60
CA LYS A 194 6.26 -2.04 31.94
C LYS A 194 6.46 -0.56 31.59
N ASP A 195 5.95 -0.14 30.44
CA ASP A 195 6.05 1.26 30.01
C ASP A 195 5.10 2.16 30.82
N LEU A 196 3.92 1.65 31.19
CA LEU A 196 2.99 2.33 32.09
C LEU A 196 3.62 2.60 33.46
N GLU A 197 4.23 1.57 34.07
CA GLU A 197 4.86 1.73 35.39
C GLU A 197 6.07 2.66 35.33
N ARG A 198 6.82 2.65 34.23
CA ARG A 198 7.89 3.63 34.02
C ARG A 198 7.34 5.05 33.87
N ALA A 199 6.26 5.24 33.11
CA ALA A 199 5.60 6.53 32.96
C ALA A 199 5.14 7.09 34.32
N LYS A 200 4.45 6.27 35.12
CA LYS A 200 4.01 6.62 36.47
C LYS A 200 5.16 7.02 37.38
N THR A 201 6.27 6.27 37.33
CA THR A 201 7.46 6.55 38.13
C THR A 201 8.04 7.94 37.82
N GLU A 202 8.18 8.28 36.53
CA GLU A 202 8.72 9.58 36.12
C GLU A 202 7.73 10.73 36.38
N LEU A 203 6.42 10.49 36.26
CA LEU A 203 5.38 11.47 36.61
C LEU A 203 5.31 11.72 38.12
N ALA A 204 5.54 10.70 38.95
CA ALA A 204 5.67 10.86 40.39
C ALA A 204 6.92 11.68 40.75
N ALA A 205 8.07 11.38 40.13
CA ALA A 205 9.30 12.16 40.30
C ALA A 205 9.12 13.62 39.82
N THR A 206 8.33 13.84 38.77
CA THR A 206 7.95 15.19 38.29
C THR A 206 7.23 15.96 39.39
N LEU A 207 6.26 15.33 40.08
CA LEU A 207 5.52 15.96 41.18
C LEU A 207 6.42 16.29 42.38
N GLU A 208 7.34 15.39 42.75
CA GLU A 208 8.29 15.61 43.85
C GLU A 208 9.24 16.79 43.57
N LEU A 209 9.83 16.84 42.36
CA LEU A 209 10.67 17.95 41.93
C LEU A 209 9.87 19.25 41.82
N PHE A 210 8.64 19.18 41.32
CA PHE A 210 7.77 20.35 41.23
C PHE A 210 7.40 20.91 42.59
N THR A 211 7.17 20.05 43.59
CA THR A 211 6.93 20.47 44.98
C THR A 211 8.14 21.24 45.54
N SER A 212 9.35 20.79 45.20
CA SER A 212 10.59 21.48 45.57
C SER A 212 10.74 22.82 44.83
N LEU A 213 10.40 22.85 43.53
CA LEU A 213 10.38 24.06 42.72
C LEU A 213 9.41 25.09 43.29
N LYS A 214 8.18 24.69 43.61
CA LYS A 214 7.13 25.54 44.18
C LYS A 214 7.58 26.26 45.45
N ARG A 215 8.35 25.61 46.34
CA ARG A 215 8.91 26.25 47.54
C ARG A 215 9.95 27.35 47.24
N SER A 216 10.58 27.28 46.07
CA SER A 216 11.58 28.24 45.62
C SER A 216 11.02 29.40 44.79
N LEU A 217 9.72 29.39 44.42
CA LEU A 217 9.09 30.43 43.59
C LEU A 217 8.60 31.61 44.45
N GLY A 218 8.63 32.83 43.90
CA GLY A 218 8.08 34.05 44.55
C GLY A 218 6.55 34.18 44.48
N PRO A 219 5.91 35.01 45.32
CA PRO A 219 4.44 35.04 45.51
C PRO A 219 3.60 35.37 44.27
N SER A 220 4.16 36.04 43.25
CA SER A 220 3.48 36.33 41.98
C SER A 220 3.36 35.11 41.05
N ILE A 221 4.34 34.19 41.07
CA ILE A 221 4.38 32.96 40.26
C ILE A 221 3.70 31.80 41.01
N VAL A 222 3.72 31.82 42.35
CA VAL A 222 3.27 30.72 43.22
C VAL A 222 1.76 30.43 43.16
N ASN A 223 0.87 31.41 42.96
CA ASN A 223 -0.56 31.17 43.21
C ASN A 223 -1.36 30.61 42.02
N ASN A 224 -1.09 31.04 40.78
CA ASN A 224 -1.89 30.61 39.62
C ASN A 224 -1.22 29.46 38.84
N GLN A 225 0.03 29.66 38.39
CA GLN A 225 0.72 28.68 37.54
C GLN A 225 1.02 27.37 38.27
N ALA A 226 1.36 27.43 39.57
CA ALA A 226 1.68 26.21 40.31
C ALA A 226 0.45 25.34 40.58
N THR A 227 -0.69 25.96 40.89
CA THR A 227 -1.96 25.27 41.08
C THR A 227 -2.45 24.65 39.76
N GLU A 228 -2.35 25.39 38.65
CA GLU A 228 -2.71 24.89 37.32
C GLU A 228 -1.84 23.69 36.91
N PHE A 229 -0.54 23.71 37.19
CA PHE A 229 0.35 22.59 36.90
C PHE A 229 -0.01 21.34 37.72
N GLU A 230 -0.18 21.47 39.03
CA GLU A 230 -0.53 20.35 39.92
C GLU A 230 -1.86 19.72 39.49
N GLN A 231 -2.85 20.55 39.12
CA GLN A 231 -4.14 20.08 38.64
C GLN A 231 -4.02 19.38 37.28
N ALA A 232 -3.27 19.95 36.33
CA ALA A 232 -3.02 19.33 35.03
C ALA A 232 -2.28 17.99 35.16
N LEU A 233 -1.27 17.91 36.04
CA LEU A 233 -0.54 16.67 36.31
C LEU A 233 -1.43 15.60 36.94
N LYS A 234 -2.28 15.98 37.91
CA LYS A 234 -3.26 15.07 38.50
C LYS A 234 -4.21 14.51 37.44
N PHE A 235 -4.83 15.37 36.63
CA PHE A 235 -5.76 14.91 35.59
C PHE A 235 -5.07 14.10 34.50
N TYR A 236 -3.82 14.41 34.16
CA TYR A 236 -3.03 13.62 33.23
C TYR A 236 -2.80 12.20 33.77
N VAL A 237 -2.39 12.05 35.03
CA VAL A 237 -2.18 10.74 35.67
C VAL A 237 -3.48 9.96 35.80
N GLU A 238 -4.58 10.60 36.21
CA GLU A 238 -5.91 9.96 36.26
C GLU A 238 -6.36 9.46 34.87
N SER A 239 -6.19 10.28 33.83
CA SER A 239 -6.52 9.91 32.46
C SER A 239 -5.64 8.76 31.95
N LEU A 240 -4.36 8.74 32.31
CA LEU A 240 -3.43 7.66 31.96
C LEU A 240 -3.83 6.33 32.64
N ASN A 241 -4.30 6.38 33.89
CA ASN A 241 -4.80 5.20 34.59
C ASN A 241 -6.09 4.67 33.98
N GLN A 242 -7.04 5.55 33.64
CA GLN A 242 -8.27 5.16 32.94
C GLN A 242 -7.94 4.53 31.56
N LEU A 243 -7.00 5.13 30.82
CA LEU A 243 -6.54 4.58 29.56
C LEU A 243 -5.94 3.17 29.75
N ALA A 244 -5.21 2.94 30.84
CA ALA A 244 -4.66 1.64 31.15
C ALA A 244 -5.72 0.58 31.46
N GLU A 245 -6.75 0.94 32.22
CA GLU A 245 -7.88 0.04 32.49
C GLU A 245 -8.62 -0.35 31.20
N ILE A 246 -8.90 0.63 30.33
CA ILE A 246 -9.54 0.37 29.03
C ILE A 246 -8.64 -0.49 28.15
N THR A 247 -7.33 -0.21 28.11
CA THR A 247 -6.37 -1.00 27.32
C THR A 247 -6.31 -2.46 27.79
N ARG A 248 -6.36 -2.72 29.10
CA ARG A 248 -6.40 -4.08 29.65
C ARG A 248 -7.72 -4.79 29.35
N SER A 249 -8.85 -4.08 29.49
CA SER A 249 -10.18 -4.59 29.11
C SER A 249 -10.21 -5.00 27.64
N GLN A 250 -9.74 -4.11 26.76
CA GLN A 250 -9.67 -4.35 25.33
C GLN A 250 -8.75 -5.52 24.98
N ASN A 251 -7.54 -5.59 25.55
CA ASN A 251 -6.63 -6.70 25.31
C ASN A 251 -7.24 -8.03 25.75
N LYS A 252 -7.99 -8.04 26.86
CA LYS A 252 -8.71 -9.22 27.32
C LYS A 252 -9.80 -9.65 26.32
N ALA A 253 -10.63 -8.72 25.84
CA ALA A 253 -11.66 -8.98 24.83
C ALA A 253 -11.06 -9.54 23.52
N ILE A 254 -9.89 -9.04 23.11
CA ILE A 254 -9.18 -9.54 21.93
C ILE A 254 -8.67 -10.97 22.16
N VAL A 255 -7.90 -11.20 23.23
CA VAL A 255 -7.22 -12.49 23.45
C VAL A 255 -8.17 -13.60 23.89
N GLU A 256 -9.03 -13.32 24.88
CA GLU A 256 -9.95 -14.32 25.43
C GLU A 256 -11.24 -14.43 24.60
N GLY A 257 -11.62 -13.36 23.90
CA GLY A 257 -12.81 -13.33 23.03
C GLY A 257 -12.45 -13.61 21.57
N LEU A 258 -12.05 -12.58 20.83
CA LEU A 258 -11.91 -12.63 19.36
C LEU A 258 -10.92 -13.71 18.87
N ASP A 259 -9.75 -13.81 19.49
CA ASP A 259 -8.70 -14.77 19.13
C ASP A 259 -9.06 -16.21 19.49
N THR A 260 -10.03 -16.42 20.38
CA THR A 260 -10.46 -17.76 20.84
C THR A 260 -11.74 -18.21 20.15
N ILE A 261 -12.74 -17.33 20.03
CA ILE A 261 -14.06 -17.63 19.48
C ILE A 261 -13.96 -17.96 17.98
N GLY A 262 -13.22 -17.17 17.19
CA GLY A 262 -13.07 -17.39 15.75
C GLY A 262 -12.52 -18.78 15.38
N PRO A 263 -11.40 -19.24 15.98
CA PRO A 263 -10.91 -20.61 15.82
C PRO A 263 -11.88 -21.68 16.32
N LYS A 264 -12.64 -21.42 17.38
CA LYS A 264 -13.63 -22.38 17.89
C LYS A 264 -14.77 -22.60 16.90
N ILE A 265 -15.30 -21.54 16.29
CA ILE A 265 -16.26 -21.63 15.19
C ILE A 265 -15.65 -22.44 14.04
N THR A 266 -14.41 -22.12 13.65
CA THR A 266 -13.70 -22.85 12.58
C THR A 266 -13.57 -24.35 12.89
N THR A 267 -13.32 -24.70 14.15
CA THR A 267 -13.21 -26.09 14.62
C THR A 267 -14.56 -26.79 14.51
N ASN A 268 -15.63 -26.20 15.03
CA ASN A 268 -16.98 -26.76 14.91
C ASN A 268 -17.38 -27.01 13.45
N ILE A 269 -17.08 -26.09 12.54
CA ILE A 269 -17.38 -26.23 11.11
C ILE A 269 -16.48 -27.28 10.44
N THR A 270 -15.25 -27.46 10.92
CA THR A 270 -14.36 -28.53 10.46
C THR A 270 -14.86 -29.90 10.91
N ASP A 271 -15.30 -30.02 12.16
CA ASP A 271 -15.86 -31.26 12.71
C ASP A 271 -17.19 -31.61 12.02
N PHE A 272 -18.03 -30.61 11.75
CA PHE A 272 -19.23 -30.75 10.92
C PHE A 272 -18.91 -31.31 9.53
N ASN A 273 -17.95 -30.69 8.83
CA ASN A 273 -17.50 -31.15 7.51
C ASN A 273 -16.91 -32.56 7.55
N LYS A 274 -16.21 -32.91 8.63
CA LYS A 274 -15.67 -34.25 8.84
C LYS A 274 -16.78 -35.28 9.04
N SER A 275 -17.80 -34.98 9.84
CA SER A 275 -18.98 -35.82 10.02
C SER A 275 -19.76 -36.04 8.71
N ILE A 276 -19.89 -35.00 7.89
CA ILE A 276 -20.46 -35.13 6.54
C ILE A 276 -19.58 -36.04 5.67
N LYS A 277 -18.26 -35.86 5.70
CA LYS A 277 -17.33 -36.70 4.94
C LYS A 277 -17.45 -38.16 5.34
N ASP A 278 -17.45 -38.47 6.63
CA ASP A 278 -17.60 -39.84 7.14
C ASP A 278 -18.96 -40.46 6.71
N SER A 279 -20.03 -39.66 6.70
CA SER A 279 -21.35 -40.07 6.19
C SER A 279 -21.34 -40.34 4.67
N ARG A 280 -20.56 -39.56 3.90
CA ARG A 280 -20.40 -39.77 2.45
C ARG A 280 -19.52 -40.97 2.12
N ASP A 281 -18.46 -41.19 2.89
CA ASP A 281 -17.54 -42.31 2.73
C ASP A 281 -18.22 -43.66 3.05
N THR A 282 -19.28 -43.65 3.86
CA THR A 282 -20.13 -44.83 4.10
C THR A 282 -21.26 -44.98 3.07
N LEU A 283 -21.90 -43.87 2.65
CA LEU A 283 -23.03 -43.91 1.72
C LEU A 283 -22.60 -44.16 0.26
N GLY A 284 -21.45 -43.65 -0.17
CA GLY A 284 -20.93 -43.83 -1.53
C GLY A 284 -20.73 -45.30 -1.92
N PRO A 285 -19.95 -46.09 -1.15
CA PRO A 285 -19.79 -47.53 -1.40
C PRO A 285 -21.11 -48.30 -1.29
N LYS A 286 -22.02 -47.89 -0.41
CA LYS A 286 -23.35 -48.50 -0.27
C LYS A 286 -24.20 -48.29 -1.52
N VAL A 287 -24.24 -47.07 -2.07
CA VAL A 287 -24.92 -46.76 -3.34
C VAL A 287 -24.32 -47.55 -4.49
N GLN A 288 -22.99 -47.70 -4.54
CA GLN A 288 -22.32 -48.51 -5.56
C GLN A 288 -22.69 -50.00 -5.43
N ALA A 289 -22.67 -50.56 -4.22
CA ALA A 289 -23.05 -51.94 -3.96
C ALA A 289 -24.55 -52.20 -4.27
N ASP A 290 -25.44 -51.25 -3.96
CA ASP A 290 -26.85 -51.33 -4.30
C ASP A 290 -27.07 -51.35 -5.82
N ILE A 291 -26.33 -50.52 -6.57
CA ILE A 291 -26.37 -50.51 -8.05
C ILE A 291 -25.86 -51.85 -8.61
N GLU A 292 -24.75 -52.39 -8.10
CA GLU A 292 -24.20 -53.68 -8.54
C GLU A 292 -25.17 -54.84 -8.25
N SER A 293 -25.81 -54.83 -7.07
CA SER A 293 -26.84 -55.81 -6.69
C SER A 293 -28.08 -55.72 -7.59
N ILE A 294 -28.55 -54.51 -7.92
CA ILE A 294 -29.68 -54.31 -8.86
C ILE A 294 -29.34 -54.84 -10.25
N ILE A 295 -28.14 -54.54 -10.77
CA ILE A 295 -27.69 -55.04 -12.07
C ILE A 295 -27.69 -56.57 -12.06
N ASN A 296 -27.18 -57.21 -11.00
CA ASN A 296 -27.16 -58.66 -10.86
C ASN A 296 -28.57 -59.28 -10.75
N ILE A 297 -29.49 -58.69 -9.99
CA ILE A 297 -30.88 -59.15 -9.88
C ILE A 297 -31.60 -59.03 -11.23
N VAL A 298 -31.46 -57.89 -11.93
CA VAL A 298 -32.06 -57.68 -13.25
C VAL A 298 -31.49 -58.65 -14.27
N LEU A 299 -30.18 -58.91 -14.24
CA LEU A 299 -29.52 -59.91 -15.11
C LEU A 299 -30.04 -61.32 -14.84
N VAL A 300 -30.09 -61.77 -13.58
CA VAL A 300 -30.58 -63.12 -13.22
C VAL A 300 -32.05 -63.31 -13.61
N VAL A 301 -32.92 -62.34 -13.32
CA VAL A 301 -34.34 -62.42 -13.67
C VAL A 301 -34.55 -62.35 -15.19
N SER A 302 -33.73 -61.57 -15.90
CA SER A 302 -33.75 -61.50 -17.37
C SER A 302 -33.27 -62.80 -18.01
N VAL A 303 -32.21 -63.43 -17.48
CA VAL A 303 -31.76 -64.76 -17.93
C VAL A 303 -32.84 -65.82 -17.70
N ILE A 304 -33.51 -65.82 -16.54
CA ILE A 304 -34.63 -66.73 -16.25
C ILE A 304 -35.82 -66.46 -17.20
N ALA A 305 -36.15 -65.19 -17.45
CA ALA A 305 -37.22 -64.81 -18.38
C ALA A 305 -36.90 -65.25 -19.82
N VAL A 306 -35.65 -65.16 -20.25
CA VAL A 306 -35.17 -65.64 -21.56
C VAL A 306 -35.20 -67.17 -21.64
N LEU A 307 -34.87 -67.89 -20.56
CA LEU A 307 -34.94 -69.35 -20.52
C LEU A 307 -36.39 -69.86 -20.55
N VAL A 308 -37.30 -69.25 -19.80
CA VAL A 308 -38.74 -69.56 -19.81
C VAL A 308 -39.38 -69.15 -21.15
N GLY A 309 -39.00 -67.99 -21.69
CA GLY A 309 -39.42 -67.50 -23.00
C GLY A 309 -38.94 -68.38 -24.15
N SER A 310 -37.68 -68.87 -24.11
CA SER A 310 -37.15 -69.84 -25.08
C SER A 310 -37.88 -71.17 -25.03
N LEU A 311 -38.21 -71.68 -23.84
CA LEU A 311 -38.95 -72.93 -23.67
C LEU A 311 -40.38 -72.84 -24.23
N LEU A 312 -41.08 -71.72 -24.02
CA LEU A 312 -42.40 -71.43 -24.59
C LEU A 312 -42.33 -71.18 -26.10
N SER A 313 -41.28 -70.51 -26.58
CA SER A 313 -41.02 -70.24 -27.99
C SER A 313 -40.78 -71.53 -28.78
N VAL A 314 -40.03 -72.50 -28.23
CA VAL A 314 -39.82 -73.82 -28.87
C VAL A 314 -41.12 -74.61 -29.03
N LEU A 315 -42.07 -74.50 -28.08
CA LEU A 315 -43.38 -75.16 -28.14
C LEU A 315 -44.30 -74.54 -29.22
N VAL A 316 -44.25 -73.21 -29.40
CA VAL A 316 -44.99 -72.49 -30.46
C VAL A 316 -44.31 -72.66 -31.83
N THR A 317 -42.98 -72.75 -31.87
CA THR A 317 -42.19 -72.94 -33.09
C THR A 317 -42.47 -74.30 -33.77
N LYS A 318 -42.79 -75.36 -33.01
CA LYS A 318 -43.26 -76.64 -33.58
C LYS A 318 -44.66 -76.56 -34.22
N ALA A 319 -45.49 -75.61 -33.80
CA ALA A 319 -46.85 -75.38 -34.35
C ALA A 319 -46.87 -74.46 -35.58
N ILE A 320 -45.85 -73.60 -35.73
CA ILE A 320 -45.76 -72.60 -36.81
C ILE A 320 -44.77 -73.02 -37.92
N ARG A 321 -44.01 -74.12 -37.79
CA ARG A 321 -43.08 -74.53 -38.86
C ARG A 321 -43.72 -75.08 -40.14
N LYS A 322 -45.04 -75.31 -40.17
CA LYS A 322 -45.74 -75.80 -41.37
C LYS A 322 -46.16 -74.69 -42.37
N PRO A 323 -46.32 -73.39 -42.01
CA PRO A 323 -46.62 -72.34 -43.00
C PRO A 323 -45.50 -71.32 -43.30
N ILE A 324 -44.24 -71.50 -42.85
CA ILE A 324 -43.14 -70.50 -43.06
C ILE A 324 -42.60 -70.47 -44.52
N GLY A 325 -43.39 -70.92 -45.49
CA GLY A 325 -43.43 -70.34 -46.84
C GLY A 325 -42.12 -70.12 -47.60
N GLY A 326 -41.14 -71.01 -47.52
CA GLY A 326 -39.93 -70.92 -48.35
C GLY A 326 -38.85 -71.97 -48.08
N GLU A 327 -37.89 -72.10 -49.00
CA GLU A 327 -36.85 -73.12 -49.00
C GLU A 327 -35.59 -72.66 -48.21
N PRO A 328 -35.12 -73.41 -47.18
CA PRO A 328 -34.03 -73.00 -46.28
C PRO A 328 -32.66 -72.69 -46.92
N ALA A 329 -32.42 -73.18 -48.14
CA ALA A 329 -31.11 -73.08 -48.80
C ALA A 329 -30.77 -71.66 -49.30
N ASP A 330 -31.78 -70.86 -49.66
CA ASP A 330 -31.55 -69.50 -50.19
C ASP A 330 -31.22 -68.49 -49.09
N ILE A 331 -31.82 -68.65 -47.91
CA ILE A 331 -31.54 -67.84 -46.72
C ILE A 331 -30.14 -68.15 -46.17
N GLU A 332 -29.73 -69.43 -46.18
CA GLU A 332 -28.38 -69.84 -45.76
C GLU A 332 -27.30 -69.21 -46.66
N ARG A 333 -27.52 -69.19 -47.98
CA ARG A 333 -26.59 -68.60 -48.96
C ARG A 333 -26.39 -67.10 -48.75
N ILE A 334 -27.47 -66.35 -48.50
CA ILE A 334 -27.40 -64.90 -48.24
C ILE A 334 -26.70 -64.62 -46.91
N ALA A 335 -27.00 -65.40 -45.86
CA ALA A 335 -26.36 -65.25 -44.56
C ALA A 335 -24.85 -65.56 -44.60
N ARG A 336 -24.42 -66.58 -45.36
CA ARG A 336 -22.99 -66.91 -45.54
C ARG A 336 -22.23 -65.79 -46.26
N ASN A 337 -22.81 -65.21 -47.31
CA ASN A 337 -22.16 -64.12 -48.06
C ASN A 337 -22.04 -62.82 -47.24
N ILE A 338 -23.05 -62.49 -46.42
CA ILE A 338 -22.97 -61.37 -45.46
C ILE A 338 -21.89 -61.65 -44.39
N ALA A 339 -21.78 -62.89 -43.91
CA ALA A 339 -20.75 -63.29 -42.93
C ALA A 339 -19.33 -63.23 -43.49
N ASP A 340 -19.15 -63.49 -44.79
CA ASP A 340 -17.86 -63.40 -45.50
C ASP A 340 -17.49 -61.96 -45.94
N GLY A 341 -18.33 -60.96 -45.59
CA GLY A 341 -18.05 -59.55 -45.84
C GLY A 341 -18.37 -59.05 -47.25
N ASP A 342 -19.11 -59.83 -48.06
CA ASP A 342 -19.53 -59.44 -49.41
C ASP A 342 -20.93 -58.80 -49.39
N LEU A 343 -20.97 -57.46 -49.44
CA LEU A 343 -22.21 -56.68 -49.39
C LEU A 343 -22.66 -56.21 -50.80
N THR A 344 -22.13 -56.81 -51.86
CA THR A 344 -22.35 -56.38 -53.27
C THR A 344 -23.52 -57.08 -53.97
N GLN A 345 -24.16 -58.07 -53.36
CA GLN A 345 -25.25 -58.81 -54.01
C GLN A 345 -26.48 -57.93 -54.31
N ALA A 346 -26.94 -57.99 -55.55
CA ALA A 346 -28.18 -57.39 -56.00
C ALA A 346 -29.36 -58.33 -55.68
N PHE A 347 -30.32 -57.84 -54.90
CA PHE A 347 -31.56 -58.54 -54.60
C PHE A 347 -32.60 -58.24 -55.67
N ASP A 348 -33.19 -59.27 -56.28
CA ASP A 348 -34.26 -59.10 -57.27
C ASP A 348 -35.51 -58.49 -56.61
N ARG A 349 -36.04 -57.41 -57.18
CA ARG A 349 -37.15 -56.58 -56.64
C ARG A 349 -38.50 -56.96 -57.25
N SER A 350 -38.64 -58.19 -57.75
CA SER A 350 -39.87 -58.67 -58.40
C SER A 350 -40.81 -59.37 -57.39
N GLY A 351 -41.42 -58.59 -56.50
CA GLY A 351 -42.47 -59.03 -55.56
C GLY A 351 -42.18 -58.64 -54.11
N GLU A 352 -43.24 -58.39 -53.30
CA GLU A 352 -43.11 -58.01 -51.89
C GLU A 352 -42.30 -59.06 -51.11
N ALA A 353 -41.00 -58.81 -50.94
CA ALA A 353 -40.11 -59.62 -50.13
C ALA A 353 -40.52 -59.49 -48.65
N THR A 354 -41.43 -60.36 -48.22
CA THR A 354 -41.86 -60.49 -46.82
C THR A 354 -41.16 -61.70 -46.16
N GLY A 355 -41.06 -61.70 -44.84
CA GLY A 355 -40.35 -62.76 -44.09
C GLY A 355 -38.82 -62.59 -44.06
N ILE A 356 -38.09 -63.69 -43.82
CA ILE A 356 -36.64 -63.68 -43.54
C ILE A 356 -35.81 -63.14 -44.73
N TYR A 357 -36.28 -63.30 -45.96
CA TYR A 357 -35.61 -62.84 -47.18
C TYR A 357 -35.57 -61.31 -47.30
N GLY A 358 -36.71 -60.63 -47.09
CA GLY A 358 -36.78 -59.17 -47.06
C GLY A 358 -35.99 -58.55 -45.90
N ALA A 359 -35.98 -59.22 -44.74
CA ALA A 359 -35.18 -58.81 -43.59
C ALA A 359 -33.66 -58.87 -43.87
N MET A 360 -33.17 -59.90 -44.59
CA MET A 360 -31.75 -60.01 -44.95
C MET A 360 -31.31 -58.96 -45.98
N THR A 361 -32.19 -58.59 -46.92
CA THR A 361 -31.96 -57.47 -47.86
C THR A 361 -31.79 -56.14 -47.14
N ALA A 362 -32.62 -55.88 -46.13
CA ALA A 362 -32.52 -54.67 -45.30
C ALA A 362 -31.22 -54.65 -44.48
N VAL A 363 -30.81 -55.79 -43.92
CA VAL A 363 -29.54 -55.93 -43.18
C VAL A 363 -28.34 -55.63 -44.08
N SER A 364 -28.26 -56.22 -45.28
CA SER A 364 -27.14 -55.97 -46.20
C SER A 364 -27.06 -54.50 -46.65
N THR A 365 -28.20 -53.86 -46.90
CA THR A 365 -28.25 -52.44 -47.31
C THR A 365 -27.80 -51.51 -46.19
N ASN A 366 -28.29 -51.73 -44.97
CA ASN A 366 -27.92 -50.93 -43.81
C ASN A 366 -26.44 -51.13 -43.43
N LEU A 367 -25.92 -52.37 -43.48
CA LEU A 367 -24.50 -52.64 -43.25
C LEU A 367 -23.62 -51.94 -44.29
N ARG A 368 -24.01 -51.94 -45.57
CA ARG A 368 -23.29 -51.20 -46.62
C ARG A 368 -23.24 -49.70 -46.32
N GLN A 369 -24.34 -49.09 -45.91
CA GLN A 369 -24.38 -47.68 -45.52
C GLN A 369 -23.50 -47.40 -44.29
N ILE A 370 -23.54 -48.25 -43.27
CA ILE A 370 -22.72 -48.13 -42.06
C ILE A 370 -21.23 -48.21 -42.41
N VAL A 371 -20.83 -49.19 -43.23
CA VAL A 371 -19.42 -49.38 -43.66
C VAL A 371 -18.94 -48.19 -44.50
N GLN A 372 -19.77 -47.66 -45.39
CA GLN A 372 -19.45 -46.45 -46.17
C GLN A 372 -19.32 -45.20 -45.29
N GLN A 373 -20.24 -45.00 -44.32
CA GLN A 373 -20.15 -43.92 -43.35
C GLN A 373 -18.93 -44.05 -42.44
N LEU A 374 -18.57 -45.27 -42.03
CA LEU A 374 -17.39 -45.55 -41.21
C LEU A 374 -16.08 -45.31 -41.97
N SER A 375 -16.02 -45.68 -43.26
CA SER A 375 -14.91 -45.36 -44.16
C SER A 375 -14.70 -43.84 -44.25
N SER A 376 -15.77 -43.10 -44.57
CA SER A 376 -15.73 -41.64 -44.66
C SER A 376 -15.32 -40.99 -43.35
N SER A 377 -15.91 -41.42 -42.22
CA SER A 377 -15.61 -40.87 -40.89
C SER A 377 -14.16 -41.15 -40.47
N SER A 378 -13.64 -42.34 -40.79
CA SER A 378 -12.24 -42.71 -40.51
C SER A 378 -11.28 -41.86 -41.33
N SER A 379 -11.55 -41.64 -42.63
CA SER A 379 -10.75 -40.74 -43.49
C SER A 379 -10.73 -39.29 -42.95
N THR A 380 -11.89 -38.75 -42.57
CA THR A 380 -11.97 -37.43 -41.93
C THR A 380 -11.21 -37.38 -40.60
N LEU A 381 -11.29 -38.41 -39.76
CA LEU A 381 -10.55 -38.49 -38.51
C LEU A 381 -9.03 -38.45 -38.74
N GLY A 382 -8.53 -39.17 -39.75
CA GLY A 382 -7.11 -39.17 -40.11
C GLY A 382 -6.63 -37.80 -40.58
N ALA A 383 -7.39 -37.14 -41.47
CA ALA A 383 -7.08 -35.80 -41.95
C ALA A 383 -7.07 -34.75 -40.82
N THR A 384 -8.08 -34.78 -39.94
CA THR A 384 -8.16 -33.87 -38.78
C THR A 384 -7.01 -34.10 -37.82
N SER A 385 -6.64 -35.37 -37.56
CA SER A 385 -5.53 -35.72 -36.69
C SER A 385 -4.19 -35.22 -37.24
N SER A 386 -3.94 -35.38 -38.55
CA SER A 386 -2.74 -34.84 -39.20
C SER A 386 -2.67 -33.31 -39.15
N ASN A 387 -3.80 -32.61 -39.29
CA ASN A 387 -3.86 -31.16 -39.12
C ASN A 387 -3.58 -30.76 -37.67
N LEU A 388 -4.05 -31.55 -36.69
CA LEU A 388 -3.81 -31.31 -35.27
C LEU A 388 -2.32 -31.36 -34.95
N VAL A 389 -1.60 -32.38 -35.46
CA VAL A 389 -0.13 -32.51 -35.32
C VAL A 389 0.58 -31.25 -35.84
N LYS A 390 0.21 -30.77 -37.03
CA LYS A 390 0.79 -29.56 -37.61
C LYS A 390 0.57 -28.32 -36.73
N VAL A 391 -0.65 -28.11 -36.24
CA VAL A 391 -0.99 -26.97 -35.38
C VAL A 391 -0.26 -27.04 -34.04
N THR A 392 -0.09 -28.24 -33.47
CA THR A 392 0.68 -28.42 -32.24
C THR A 392 2.16 -28.15 -32.43
N ASP A 393 2.75 -28.55 -33.56
CA ASP A 393 4.16 -28.26 -33.86
C ASP A 393 4.40 -26.74 -34.01
N GLU A 394 3.48 -26.04 -34.68
CA GLU A 394 3.49 -24.57 -34.75
C GLU A 394 3.37 -23.95 -33.34
N THR A 395 2.52 -24.52 -32.47
CA THR A 395 2.34 -24.06 -31.08
C THR A 395 3.61 -24.23 -30.25
N VAL A 396 4.32 -25.36 -30.40
CA VAL A 396 5.62 -25.60 -29.74
C VAL A 396 6.64 -24.56 -30.19
N SER A 397 6.80 -24.37 -31.51
CA SER A 397 7.75 -23.38 -32.07
C SER A 397 7.46 -21.95 -31.61
N ASN A 398 6.18 -21.57 -31.52
CA ASN A 398 5.77 -20.26 -31.02
C ASN A 398 6.06 -20.11 -29.52
N SER A 399 5.80 -21.14 -28.73
CA SER A 399 6.08 -21.15 -27.29
C SER A 399 7.58 -21.03 -27.00
N GLU A 400 8.44 -21.70 -27.77
CA GLU A 400 9.90 -21.56 -27.66
C GLU A 400 10.37 -20.15 -28.04
N SER A 401 9.79 -19.56 -29.09
CA SER A 401 10.09 -18.19 -29.48
C SER A 401 9.68 -17.18 -28.41
N GLN A 402 8.51 -17.39 -27.79
CA GLN A 402 8.03 -16.61 -26.67
C GLN A 402 8.97 -16.72 -25.46
N ALA A 403 9.45 -17.93 -25.13
CA ALA A 403 10.41 -18.12 -24.03
C ALA A 403 11.70 -17.31 -24.24
N ARG A 404 12.28 -17.34 -25.46
CA ARG A 404 13.46 -16.51 -25.80
C ARG A 404 13.21 -15.01 -25.66
N GLN A 405 12.03 -14.54 -26.07
CA GLN A 405 11.64 -13.14 -25.93
C GLN A 405 11.50 -12.72 -24.46
N LEU A 406 11.01 -13.62 -23.61
CA LEU A 406 10.88 -13.40 -22.17
C LEU A 406 12.24 -13.39 -21.47
N GLU A 407 13.20 -14.21 -21.88
CA GLU A 407 14.58 -14.15 -21.39
C GLU A 407 15.22 -12.79 -21.68
N GLN A 408 15.06 -12.26 -22.89
CA GLN A 408 15.53 -10.92 -23.24
C GLN A 408 14.82 -9.83 -22.42
N THR A 409 13.52 -9.99 -22.19
CA THR A 409 12.74 -9.06 -21.36
C THR A 409 13.23 -9.10 -19.91
N ALA A 410 13.50 -10.27 -19.34
CA ALA A 410 14.04 -10.43 -18.00
C ALA A 410 15.41 -9.73 -17.85
N ALA A 411 16.29 -9.88 -18.84
CA ALA A 411 17.57 -9.17 -18.87
C ALA A 411 17.39 -7.64 -18.87
N ALA A 412 16.48 -7.12 -19.70
CA ALA A 412 16.16 -5.69 -19.74
C ALA A 412 15.56 -5.20 -18.40
N MET A 413 14.75 -6.01 -17.72
CA MET A 413 14.21 -5.69 -16.40
C MET A 413 15.30 -5.66 -15.31
N GLN A 414 16.33 -6.50 -15.40
CA GLN A 414 17.49 -6.42 -14.51
C GLN A 414 18.26 -5.11 -14.72
N GLU A 415 18.50 -4.72 -15.97
CA GLU A 415 19.13 -3.42 -16.28
C GLU A 415 18.28 -2.23 -15.81
N MET A 416 16.95 -2.33 -15.94
CA MET A 416 16.02 -1.35 -15.40
C MET A 416 16.10 -1.24 -13.88
N THR A 417 16.25 -2.36 -13.17
CA THR A 417 16.46 -2.38 -11.71
C THR A 417 17.71 -1.59 -11.32
N HIS A 418 18.83 -1.82 -12.01
CA HIS A 418 20.06 -1.06 -11.79
C HIS A 418 19.90 0.43 -12.08
N THR A 419 19.16 0.77 -13.14
CA THR A 419 18.90 2.16 -13.53
C THR A 419 18.07 2.89 -12.47
N VAL A 420 17.01 2.26 -11.97
CA VAL A 420 16.14 2.83 -10.92
C VAL A 420 16.93 3.06 -9.62
N LEU A 421 17.77 2.10 -9.22
CA LEU A 421 18.65 2.26 -8.05
C LEU A 421 19.65 3.42 -8.24
N ASN A 422 20.20 3.57 -9.43
CA ASN A 422 21.08 4.69 -9.76
C ASN A 422 20.34 6.03 -9.73
N ILE A 423 19.09 6.10 -10.20
CA ILE A 423 18.26 7.31 -10.12
C ILE A 423 18.00 7.70 -8.66
N ALA A 424 17.59 6.74 -7.82
CA ALA A 424 17.37 6.99 -6.40
C ALA A 424 18.65 7.52 -5.71
N ARG A 425 19.80 6.89 -5.98
CA ARG A 425 21.09 7.34 -5.44
C ARG A 425 21.48 8.73 -5.94
N ASN A 426 21.26 9.04 -7.22
CA ASN A 426 21.56 10.34 -7.79
C ASN A 426 20.66 11.44 -7.21
N ALA A 427 19.37 11.14 -6.98
CA ALA A 427 18.45 12.05 -6.32
C ALA A 427 18.88 12.34 -4.88
N GLN A 428 19.33 11.33 -4.13
CA GLN A 428 19.89 11.51 -2.80
C GLN A 428 21.13 12.41 -2.83
N ASN A 429 22.11 12.11 -3.69
CA ASN A 429 23.32 12.92 -3.83
C ASN A 429 23.00 14.37 -4.19
N ALA A 430 22.02 14.60 -5.06
CA ALA A 430 21.59 15.94 -5.45
C ALA A 430 20.86 16.67 -4.30
N SER A 431 20.12 15.95 -3.45
CA SER A 431 19.53 16.50 -2.22
C SER A 431 20.59 16.92 -1.20
N ASP A 432 21.64 16.11 -1.04
CA ASP A 432 22.76 16.41 -0.15
C ASP A 432 23.53 17.65 -0.65
N ALA A 433 23.80 17.72 -1.96
CA ALA A 433 24.43 18.89 -2.58
C ALA A 433 23.58 20.17 -2.47
N ALA A 434 22.24 20.05 -2.60
CA ALA A 434 21.33 21.16 -2.35
C ALA A 434 21.38 21.62 -0.89
N THR A 435 21.44 20.68 0.07
CA THR A 435 21.57 21.01 1.50
C THR A 435 22.87 21.74 1.81
N GLU A 436 23.99 21.33 1.18
CA GLU A 436 25.27 22.03 1.33
C GLU A 436 25.24 23.44 0.70
N ALA A 437 24.60 23.59 -0.46
CA ALA A 437 24.41 24.89 -1.10
C ALA A 437 23.54 25.82 -0.25
N ASP A 438 22.49 25.31 0.38
CA ASP A 438 21.61 26.05 1.30
C ASP A 438 22.39 26.60 2.51
N ALA A 439 23.22 25.75 3.11
CA ALA A 439 24.11 26.13 4.21
C ALA A 439 25.13 27.19 3.80
N CYS A 440 25.67 27.11 2.58
CA CYS A 440 26.59 28.12 2.06
C CYS A 440 25.89 29.46 1.80
N SER A 441 24.67 29.44 1.25
CA SER A 441 23.83 30.63 1.07
C SER A 441 23.51 31.32 2.40
N HIS A 442 23.15 30.56 3.44
CA HIS A 442 22.92 31.11 4.79
C HIS A 442 24.17 31.74 5.39
N LYS A 443 25.34 31.11 5.24
CA LYS A 443 26.63 31.72 5.63
C LYS A 443 26.89 33.01 4.87
N GLY A 444 26.61 33.03 3.56
CA GLY A 444 26.71 34.22 2.71
C GLY A 444 25.82 35.36 3.20
N GLN A 445 24.55 35.07 3.52
CA GLN A 445 23.62 36.05 4.07
C GLN A 445 24.11 36.64 5.40
N SER A 446 24.63 35.80 6.30
CA SER A 446 25.18 36.25 7.59
C SER A 446 26.38 37.19 7.41
N ALA A 447 27.32 36.85 6.53
CA ALA A 447 28.49 37.68 6.23
C ALA A 447 28.10 39.03 5.60
N LEU A 448 27.04 39.02 4.79
CA LEU A 448 26.52 40.22 4.14
C LEU A 448 25.85 41.16 5.15
N GLU A 449 25.15 40.62 6.15
CA GLU A 449 24.54 41.45 7.21
C GLU A 449 25.59 42.05 8.15
N GLU A 450 26.68 41.33 8.42
CA GLU A 450 27.85 41.88 9.11
C GLU A 450 28.52 43.01 8.30
N THR A 451 28.62 42.83 6.97
CA THR A 451 29.12 43.85 6.06
C THR A 451 28.23 45.10 6.07
N ARG A 452 26.90 44.91 6.05
CA ARG A 452 25.91 46.00 6.12
C ARG A 452 26.03 46.78 7.42
N THR A 453 26.19 46.08 8.54
CA THR A 453 26.42 46.69 9.86
C THR A 453 27.71 47.52 9.86
N SER A 454 28.79 46.99 9.29
CA SER A 454 30.08 47.67 9.18
C SER A 454 30.01 48.93 8.31
N ILE A 455 29.26 48.90 7.20
CA ILE A 455 29.03 50.07 6.34
C ILE A 455 28.23 51.14 7.08
N ASN A 456 27.19 50.77 7.84
CA ASN A 456 26.43 51.74 8.64
C ASN A 456 27.32 52.43 9.67
N THR A 457 28.19 51.68 10.36
CA THR A 457 29.18 52.25 11.28
C THR A 457 30.16 53.18 10.55
N LEU A 458 30.62 52.81 9.35
CA LEU A 458 31.49 53.66 8.54
C LEU A 458 30.81 54.99 8.18
N VAL A 459 29.53 54.97 7.78
CA VAL A 459 28.76 56.18 7.48
C VAL A 459 28.66 57.08 8.71
N THR A 460 28.38 56.52 9.89
CA THR A 460 28.35 57.28 11.15
C THR A 460 29.72 57.91 11.45
N ASN A 461 30.80 57.15 11.34
CA ASN A 461 32.16 57.65 11.59
C ASN A 461 32.55 58.77 10.62
N ILE A 462 32.20 58.67 9.33
CA ILE A 462 32.45 59.74 8.35
C ILE A 462 31.66 61.00 8.70
N SER A 463 30.42 60.85 9.16
CA SER A 463 29.59 61.98 9.62
C SER A 463 30.22 62.67 10.84
N ASP A 464 30.71 61.90 11.81
CA ASP A 464 31.34 62.45 13.01
C ASP A 464 32.63 63.20 12.70
N VAL A 465 33.49 62.63 11.83
CA VAL A 465 34.72 63.32 11.41
C VAL A 465 34.41 64.56 10.57
N SER A 466 33.37 64.54 9.73
CA SER A 466 32.92 65.72 8.99
C SER A 466 32.53 66.86 9.95
N ASN A 467 31.79 66.56 11.03
CA ASN A 467 31.42 67.54 12.05
C ASN A 467 32.65 68.10 12.80
N ILE A 468 33.65 67.27 13.09
CA ILE A 468 34.90 67.71 13.73
C ILE A 468 35.65 68.69 12.82
N ILE A 469 35.72 68.40 11.51
CA ILE A 469 36.43 69.27 10.55
C ILE A 469 35.64 70.58 10.30
N GLU A 470 34.31 70.54 10.25
CA GLU A 470 33.51 71.78 10.19
C GLU A 470 33.70 72.67 11.42
N ASN A 471 33.85 72.07 12.62
CA ASN A 471 34.20 72.84 13.81
C ASN A 471 35.62 73.40 13.73
N LEU A 472 36.58 72.64 13.19
CA LEU A 472 37.93 73.15 12.94
C LEU A 472 37.92 74.35 11.99
N GLU A 473 37.14 74.28 10.90
CA GLU A 473 36.98 75.38 9.95
C GLU A 473 36.53 76.66 10.66
N LYS A 474 35.48 76.58 11.50
CA LYS A 474 34.97 77.70 12.31
C LYS A 474 36.02 78.25 13.28
N GLU A 475 36.75 77.38 13.97
CA GLU A 475 37.83 77.82 14.87
C GLU A 475 38.96 78.53 14.13
N THR A 476 39.36 78.05 12.94
CA THR A 476 40.33 78.76 12.11
C THR A 476 39.82 80.09 11.56
N GLU A 477 38.52 80.22 11.28
CA GLU A 477 37.90 81.50 10.90
C GLU A 477 37.94 82.51 12.06
N ASN A 478 37.65 82.06 13.29
CA ASN A 478 37.81 82.88 14.49
C ASN A 478 39.26 83.35 14.67
N VAL A 479 40.25 82.46 14.50
CA VAL A 479 41.67 82.82 14.57
C VAL A 479 42.04 83.85 13.51
N GLY A 480 41.53 83.71 12.28
CA GLY A 480 41.69 84.70 11.22
C GLY A 480 41.19 86.10 11.63
N SER A 481 40.01 86.18 12.26
CA SER A 481 39.46 87.45 12.76
C SER A 481 40.34 88.09 13.84
N ILE A 482 40.94 87.28 14.72
CA ILE A 482 41.86 87.76 15.77
C ILE A 482 43.15 88.29 15.14
N LEU A 483 43.68 87.63 14.12
CA LEU A 483 44.88 88.07 13.41
C LEU A 483 44.66 89.40 12.68
N ASP A 484 43.48 89.63 12.10
CA ASP A 484 43.12 90.92 11.51
C ASP A 484 43.11 92.05 12.56
N VAL A 485 42.62 91.78 13.77
CA VAL A 485 42.69 92.73 14.89
C VAL A 485 44.14 93.00 15.31
N ILE A 486 44.97 91.96 15.46
CA ILE A 486 46.39 92.12 15.83
C ILE A 486 47.15 92.90 14.76
N ARG A 487 46.90 92.61 13.48
CA ARG A 487 47.47 93.36 12.35
C ARG A 487 47.06 94.83 12.42
N GLY A 488 45.79 95.11 12.70
CA GLY A 488 45.29 96.47 12.92
C GLY A 488 45.98 97.18 14.09
N ILE A 489 46.20 96.47 15.22
CA ILE A 489 46.94 97.01 16.37
C ILE A 489 48.41 97.27 16.01
N ALA A 490 49.07 96.36 15.30
CA ALA A 490 50.46 96.52 14.86
C ALA A 490 50.60 97.72 13.91
N GLU A 491 49.65 97.90 12.99
CA GLU A 491 49.61 99.02 12.06
C GLU A 491 49.37 100.37 12.78
N GLN A 492 48.44 100.40 13.74
CA GLN A 492 48.25 101.55 14.64
C GLN A 492 49.50 101.84 15.48
N THR A 493 50.16 100.82 16.00
CA THR A 493 51.38 100.95 16.81
C THR A 493 52.54 101.48 15.97
N ASN A 494 52.66 101.02 14.72
CA ASN A 494 53.63 101.51 13.75
C ASN A 494 53.41 103.00 13.42
N LEU A 495 52.15 103.42 13.24
CA LEU A 495 51.76 104.83 13.04
C LEU A 495 52.04 105.70 14.27
N LEU A 496 51.72 105.20 15.48
CA LEU A 496 52.01 105.90 16.74
C LEU A 496 53.52 106.04 16.97
N ALA A 497 54.29 104.98 16.71
CA ALA A 497 55.74 104.99 16.81
C ALA A 497 56.38 105.95 15.79
N LEU A 498 55.85 106.00 14.56
CA LEU A 498 56.28 106.98 13.56
C LEU A 498 56.05 108.42 14.03
N ASN A 499 54.85 108.71 14.56
CA ASN A 499 54.54 110.03 15.10
C ASN A 499 55.45 110.39 16.30
N ALA A 500 55.74 109.43 17.16
CA ALA A 500 56.67 109.61 18.29
C ALA A 500 58.12 109.84 17.81
N ALA A 501 58.58 109.14 16.77
CA ALA A 501 59.90 109.33 16.18
C ALA A 501 60.04 110.72 15.52
N ILE A 502 58.98 111.19 14.84
CA ILE A 502 58.91 112.55 14.28
C ILE A 502 59.01 113.60 15.38
N GLU A 503 58.24 113.46 16.48
CA GLU A 503 58.25 114.43 17.57
C GLU A 503 59.56 114.38 18.39
N ALA A 504 60.16 113.19 18.54
CA ALA A 504 61.49 113.02 19.13
C ALA A 504 62.59 113.69 18.29
N ALA A 505 62.53 113.60 16.96
CA ALA A 505 63.42 114.33 16.06
C ALA A 505 63.23 115.86 16.17
N ARG A 506 61.99 116.30 16.42
CA ARG A 506 61.63 117.71 16.62
C ARG A 506 62.18 118.30 17.93
N ALA A 507 62.35 117.48 18.97
CA ALA A 507 62.91 117.86 20.27
C ALA A 507 64.47 117.95 20.30
N GLY A 508 65.16 117.63 19.20
CA GLY A 508 66.61 117.74 19.08
C GLY A 508 67.38 116.83 20.05
N GLU A 509 68.48 117.31 20.65
CA GLU A 509 69.34 116.51 21.56
C GLU A 509 68.60 115.97 22.80
N GLN A 510 67.51 116.63 23.25
CA GLN A 510 66.69 116.17 24.39
C GLN A 510 65.78 114.97 24.04
N GLY A 511 65.46 114.77 22.76
CA GLY A 511 64.56 113.71 22.27
C GLY A 511 65.27 112.41 21.89
N ARG A 512 66.60 112.36 21.98
CA ARG A 512 67.43 111.30 21.41
C ARG A 512 67.17 109.92 22.02
N GLY A 513 66.90 109.85 23.33
CA GLY A 513 66.49 108.60 24.00
C GLY A 513 65.09 108.14 23.58
N PHE A 514 64.14 109.07 23.37
CA PHE A 514 62.79 108.76 22.88
C PHE A 514 62.79 108.31 21.42
N ALA A 515 63.67 108.86 20.57
CA ALA A 515 63.81 108.45 19.18
C ALA A 515 64.23 106.97 19.06
N VAL A 516 65.19 106.52 19.88
CA VAL A 516 65.63 105.11 19.90
C VAL A 516 64.49 104.17 20.33
N VAL A 517 63.72 104.55 21.35
CA VAL A 517 62.57 103.77 21.79
C VAL A 517 61.47 103.75 20.71
N ALA A 518 61.21 104.86 20.03
CA ALA A 518 60.23 104.95 18.96
C ALA A 518 60.62 104.07 17.75
N ASP A 519 61.89 104.07 17.34
CA ASP A 519 62.38 103.20 16.26
C ASP A 519 62.33 101.71 16.65
N GLU A 520 62.61 101.37 17.91
CA GLU A 520 62.49 99.99 18.41
C GLU A 520 61.02 99.52 18.44
N VAL A 521 60.10 100.38 18.89
CA VAL A 521 58.65 100.10 18.84
C VAL A 521 58.17 99.96 17.38
N ARG A 522 58.68 100.80 16.46
CA ARG A 522 58.36 100.71 15.03
C ARG A 522 58.86 99.40 14.41
N SER A 523 60.08 99.00 14.74
CA SER A 523 60.67 97.71 14.33
C SER A 523 59.86 96.54 14.87
N LEU A 524 59.45 96.59 16.15
CA LEU A 524 58.61 95.56 16.77
C LEU A 524 57.22 95.48 16.13
N ALA A 525 56.60 96.62 15.83
CA ALA A 525 55.32 96.69 15.14
C ALA A 525 55.41 96.10 13.73
N SER A 526 56.46 96.41 12.97
CA SER A 526 56.70 95.83 11.64
C SER A 526 56.94 94.32 11.69
N ARG A 527 57.74 93.83 12.65
CA ARG A 527 57.92 92.38 12.87
C ARG A 527 56.64 91.68 13.28
N THR A 528 55.79 92.33 14.07
CA THR A 528 54.46 91.82 14.46
C THR A 528 53.57 91.71 13.23
N GLN A 529 53.54 92.74 12.37
CA GLN A 529 52.76 92.77 11.13
C GLN A 529 53.19 91.66 10.16
N GLN A 530 54.50 91.48 9.94
CA GLN A 530 55.03 90.39 9.13
C GLN A 530 54.66 89.02 9.71
N SER A 531 54.79 88.83 11.04
CA SER A 531 54.42 87.57 11.69
C SER A 531 52.92 87.27 11.56
N THR A 532 52.06 88.28 11.69
CA THR A 532 50.62 88.10 11.46
C THR A 532 50.29 87.74 10.01
N GLU A 533 51.03 88.26 9.03
CA GLU A 533 50.84 87.93 7.61
C GLU A 533 51.28 86.49 7.28
N GLU A 534 52.39 86.03 7.87
CA GLU A 534 52.83 84.64 7.80
C GLU A 534 51.80 83.69 8.43
N ILE A 535 51.26 84.02 9.61
CA ILE A 535 50.22 83.22 10.27
C ILE A 535 48.91 83.27 9.45
N GLN A 536 48.52 84.41 8.89
CA GLN A 536 47.34 84.53 8.03
C GLN A 536 47.43 83.57 6.84
N THR A 537 48.60 83.50 6.20
CA THR A 537 48.85 82.59 5.07
C THR A 537 48.70 81.12 5.50
N LEU A 538 49.22 80.76 6.68
CA LEU A 538 49.04 79.43 7.28
C LEU A 538 47.57 79.10 7.57
N ILE A 539 46.81 80.06 8.11
CA ILE A 539 45.38 79.90 8.41
C ILE A 539 44.56 79.73 7.13
N SER A 540 44.81 80.53 6.09
CA SER A 540 44.14 80.36 4.79
C SER A 540 44.42 78.99 4.16
N ARG A 541 45.65 78.48 4.30
CA ARG A 541 45.98 77.12 3.85
C ARG A 541 45.24 76.06 4.67
N LEU A 542 45.17 76.23 5.99
CA LEU A 542 44.42 75.35 6.90
C LEU A 542 42.93 75.31 6.57
N GLN A 543 42.31 76.46 6.29
CA GLN A 543 40.92 76.56 5.86
C GLN A 543 40.70 75.81 4.53
N SER A 544 41.57 76.03 3.53
CA SER A 544 41.48 75.33 2.25
C SER A 544 41.60 73.80 2.38
N GLU A 545 42.51 73.31 3.22
CA GLU A 545 42.69 71.87 3.45
C GLU A 545 41.52 71.27 4.26
N SER A 546 40.97 72.03 5.21
CA SER A 546 39.76 71.63 5.96
C SER A 546 38.57 71.45 5.02
N LYS A 547 38.35 72.41 4.12
CA LYS A 547 37.28 72.33 3.10
C LYS A 547 37.46 71.14 2.15
N ARG A 548 38.68 70.91 1.64
CA ARG A 548 38.99 69.71 0.84
C ARG A 548 38.69 68.42 1.59
N SER A 549 38.99 68.38 2.89
CA SER A 549 38.74 67.21 3.72
C SER A 549 37.24 66.92 3.89
N VAL A 550 36.42 67.96 4.11
CA VAL A 550 34.94 67.83 4.15
C VAL A 550 34.38 67.33 2.82
N ASP A 551 34.84 67.87 1.69
CA ASP A 551 34.40 67.42 0.37
C ASP A 551 34.76 65.95 0.12
N SER A 552 35.98 65.54 0.51
CA SER A 552 36.41 64.13 0.42
C SER A 552 35.61 63.21 1.33
N MET A 553 35.20 63.69 2.51
CA MET A 553 34.32 62.95 3.41
C MET A 553 32.92 62.77 2.84
N LYS A 554 32.33 63.82 2.24
CA LYS A 554 31.02 63.73 1.57
C LYS A 554 31.02 62.72 0.43
N LEU A 555 32.09 62.71 -0.37
CA LEU A 555 32.26 61.71 -1.43
C LEU A 555 32.34 60.29 -0.85
N SER A 556 33.12 60.11 0.22
CA SER A 556 33.27 58.81 0.90
C SER A 556 31.95 58.31 1.50
N ALA A 557 31.14 59.21 2.07
CA ALA A 557 29.80 58.88 2.56
C ALA A 557 28.87 58.42 1.42
N THR A 558 28.95 59.09 0.27
CA THR A 558 28.15 58.73 -0.91
C THR A 558 28.52 57.33 -1.45
N GLU A 559 29.81 57.01 -1.54
CA GLU A 559 30.26 55.68 -1.96
C GLU A 559 29.92 54.59 -0.93
N ALA A 560 29.95 54.89 0.36
CA ALA A 560 29.52 53.97 1.41
C ALA A 560 28.01 53.63 1.26
N ILE A 561 27.16 54.62 1.01
CA ILE A 561 25.72 54.42 0.74
C ILE A 561 25.53 53.53 -0.49
N ARG A 562 26.23 53.83 -1.59
CA ARG A 562 26.15 53.03 -2.83
C ARG A 562 26.60 51.58 -2.64
N THR A 563 27.60 51.37 -1.79
CA THR A 563 28.06 50.03 -1.40
C THR A 563 27.00 49.30 -0.57
N SER A 564 26.31 50.01 0.32
CA SER A 564 25.17 49.46 1.08
C SER A 564 24.02 49.02 0.18
N GLU A 565 23.69 49.81 -0.85
CA GLU A 565 22.65 49.45 -1.83
C GLU A 565 23.02 48.17 -2.59
N LYS A 566 24.28 48.05 -3.03
CA LYS A 566 24.78 46.82 -3.69
C LYS A 566 24.81 45.61 -2.77
N ALA A 567 25.11 45.79 -1.49
CA ALA A 567 24.97 44.74 -0.50
C ALA A 567 23.50 44.29 -0.38
N ASN A 568 22.54 45.21 -0.42
CA ASN A 568 21.12 44.86 -0.38
C ASN A 568 20.65 44.07 -1.62
N GLU A 569 21.07 44.49 -2.83
CA GLU A 569 20.79 43.72 -4.06
C GLU A 569 21.36 42.29 -3.99
N THR A 570 22.57 42.14 -3.43
CA THR A 570 23.22 40.83 -3.24
C THR A 570 22.46 39.97 -2.22
N HIS A 571 21.89 40.61 -1.19
CA HIS A 571 21.08 39.93 -0.18
C HIS A 571 19.82 39.33 -0.80
N GLU A 572 19.09 40.10 -1.61
CA GLU A 572 17.90 39.64 -2.33
C GLU A 572 18.22 38.48 -3.28
N ALA A 573 19.35 38.54 -3.98
CA ALA A 573 19.80 37.44 -4.84
C ALA A 573 20.08 36.15 -4.03
N LEU A 574 20.69 36.25 -2.85
CA LEU A 574 20.90 35.10 -1.96
C LEU A 574 19.59 34.51 -1.45
N ILE A 575 18.59 35.33 -1.14
CA ILE A 575 17.24 34.85 -0.77
C ILE A 575 16.64 34.04 -1.93
N ALA A 576 16.71 34.56 -3.17
CA ALA A 576 16.21 33.86 -4.35
C ALA A 576 16.93 32.52 -4.60
N ILE A 577 18.25 32.47 -4.38
CA ILE A 577 19.04 31.23 -4.45
C ILE A 577 18.56 30.23 -3.39
N THR A 578 18.39 30.67 -2.14
CA THR A 578 17.93 29.82 -1.02
C THR A 578 16.57 29.19 -1.35
N GLN A 579 15.63 29.98 -1.88
CA GLN A 579 14.33 29.46 -2.31
C GLN A 579 14.46 28.44 -3.46
N SER A 580 15.32 28.72 -4.44
CA SER A 580 15.54 27.81 -5.58
C SER A 580 16.17 26.49 -5.15
N VAL A 581 17.12 26.54 -4.20
CA VAL A 581 17.77 25.36 -3.62
C VAL A 581 16.77 24.53 -2.81
N SER A 582 15.88 25.17 -2.04
CA SER A 582 14.78 24.47 -1.36
C SER A 582 13.90 23.71 -2.36
N ASN A 583 13.52 24.35 -3.47
CA ASN A 583 12.72 23.71 -4.52
C ASN A 583 13.46 22.51 -5.14
N ILE A 584 14.78 22.61 -5.36
CA ILE A 584 15.61 21.50 -5.87
C ILE A 584 15.60 20.32 -4.89
N ARG A 585 15.74 20.58 -3.59
CA ARG A 585 15.69 19.55 -2.56
C ARG A 585 14.33 18.83 -2.57
N ASP A 586 13.23 19.57 -2.66
CA ASP A 586 11.89 19.01 -2.71
C ASP A 586 11.65 18.17 -3.99
N MET A 587 12.15 18.63 -5.15
CA MET A 587 12.13 17.86 -6.40
C MET A 587 12.92 16.56 -6.28
N ASN A 588 14.13 16.60 -5.69
CA ASN A 588 14.94 15.40 -5.49
C ASN A 588 14.27 14.40 -4.56
N HIS A 589 13.57 14.88 -3.52
CA HIS A 589 12.78 14.01 -2.66
C HIS A 589 11.65 13.30 -3.44
N GLN A 590 10.94 14.03 -4.31
CA GLN A 590 9.91 13.42 -5.17
C GLN A 590 10.50 12.39 -6.15
N ILE A 591 11.68 12.68 -6.72
CA ILE A 591 12.38 11.73 -7.61
C ILE A 591 12.75 10.46 -6.85
N ALA A 592 13.25 10.56 -5.61
CA ALA A 592 13.58 9.41 -4.79
C ALA A 592 12.34 8.53 -4.51
N VAL A 593 11.22 9.15 -4.13
CA VAL A 593 9.95 8.43 -3.91
C VAL A 593 9.46 7.77 -5.20
N ALA A 594 9.51 8.47 -6.34
CA ALA A 594 9.12 7.93 -7.62
C ALA A 594 10.01 6.75 -8.05
N ALA A 595 11.31 6.81 -7.76
CA ALA A 595 12.24 5.70 -8.02
C ALA A 595 11.92 4.47 -7.14
N GLU A 596 11.59 4.65 -5.87
CA GLU A 596 11.15 3.53 -5.00
C GLU A 596 9.85 2.87 -5.52
N GLN A 597 8.90 3.69 -5.99
CA GLN A 597 7.68 3.18 -6.62
C GLN A 597 8.00 2.41 -7.92
N GLN A 598 8.87 2.94 -8.77
CA GLN A 598 9.31 2.26 -9.99
C GLN A 598 10.00 0.92 -9.66
N ASN A 599 10.79 0.85 -8.59
CA ASN A 599 11.44 -0.40 -8.18
C ASN A 599 10.40 -1.48 -7.84
N THR A 600 9.30 -1.10 -7.17
CA THR A 600 8.19 -2.02 -6.86
C THR A 600 7.49 -2.52 -8.13
N VAL A 601 7.30 -1.63 -9.12
CA VAL A 601 6.73 -2.00 -10.43
C VAL A 601 7.67 -2.96 -11.16
N VAL A 602 8.97 -2.70 -11.15
CA VAL A 602 9.99 -3.56 -11.78
C VAL A 602 9.99 -4.97 -11.18
N ILE A 603 9.92 -5.09 -9.85
CA ILE A 603 9.83 -6.39 -9.16
C ILE A 603 8.57 -7.15 -9.60
N THR A 604 7.45 -6.43 -9.70
CA THR A 604 6.16 -7.01 -10.12
C THR A 604 6.22 -7.50 -11.57
N ILE A 605 6.79 -6.70 -12.48
CA ILE A 605 6.96 -7.10 -13.89
C ILE A 605 7.90 -8.30 -14.00
N ASN A 606 9.00 -8.34 -13.25
CA ASN A 606 9.90 -9.51 -13.23
C ASN A 606 9.17 -10.80 -12.84
N LYS A 607 8.32 -10.74 -11.81
CA LYS A 607 7.48 -11.88 -11.41
C LYS A 607 6.50 -12.28 -12.52
N SER A 608 5.88 -11.30 -13.19
CA SER A 608 4.98 -11.58 -14.32
C SER A 608 5.73 -12.24 -15.49
N VAL A 609 6.95 -11.79 -15.82
CA VAL A 609 7.78 -12.39 -16.87
C VAL A 609 8.08 -13.86 -16.56
N ASP A 610 8.44 -14.17 -15.31
CA ASP A 610 8.70 -15.54 -14.85
C ASP A 610 7.45 -16.44 -14.94
N GLN A 611 6.29 -15.92 -14.55
CA GLN A 611 5.01 -16.61 -14.67
C GLN A 611 4.64 -16.91 -16.14
N VAL A 612 4.81 -15.92 -17.04
CA VAL A 612 4.54 -16.11 -18.46
C VAL A 612 5.55 -17.09 -19.08
N ASN A 613 6.80 -17.10 -18.63
CA ASN A 613 7.80 -18.05 -19.10
C ASN A 613 7.45 -19.49 -18.69
N THR A 614 7.00 -19.67 -17.44
CA THR A 614 6.50 -20.95 -16.95
C THR A 614 5.27 -21.41 -17.75
N LEU A 615 4.36 -20.50 -18.06
CA LEU A 615 3.18 -20.78 -18.88
C LEU A 615 3.54 -21.16 -20.32
N ALA A 616 4.50 -20.47 -20.93
CA ALA A 616 4.99 -20.81 -22.27
C ALA A 616 5.58 -22.22 -22.30
N LYS A 617 6.36 -22.60 -21.27
CA LYS A 617 6.88 -23.96 -21.14
C LYS A 617 5.76 -25.00 -20.98
N SER A 618 4.80 -24.74 -20.10
CA SER A 618 3.64 -25.63 -19.91
C SER A 618 2.78 -25.76 -21.17
N THR A 619 2.64 -24.69 -21.95
CA THR A 619 1.94 -24.69 -23.25
C THR A 619 2.66 -25.56 -24.27
N SER A 620 4.00 -25.47 -24.33
CA SER A 620 4.82 -26.34 -25.18
C SER A 620 4.70 -27.82 -24.78
N GLU A 621 4.75 -28.13 -23.48
CA GLU A 621 4.55 -29.48 -22.95
C GLU A 621 3.14 -30.03 -23.29
N GLY A 622 2.11 -29.20 -23.11
CA GLY A 622 0.73 -29.54 -23.47
C GLY A 622 0.56 -29.80 -24.97
N ALA A 623 1.14 -28.94 -25.81
CA ALA A 623 1.10 -29.11 -27.27
C ALA A 623 1.79 -30.41 -27.71
N ASN A 624 2.93 -30.77 -27.12
CA ASN A 624 3.60 -32.06 -27.37
C ASN A 624 2.72 -33.27 -26.98
N SER A 625 2.01 -33.20 -25.84
CA SER A 625 1.07 -34.25 -25.43
C SER A 625 -0.07 -34.41 -26.42
N VAL A 626 -0.64 -33.29 -26.88
CA VAL A 626 -1.71 -33.27 -27.88
C VAL A 626 -1.22 -33.80 -29.24
N SER A 627 0.00 -33.46 -29.66
CA SER A 627 0.64 -33.99 -30.87
C SER A 627 0.75 -35.53 -30.81
N THR A 628 1.16 -36.05 -29.65
CA THR A 628 1.26 -37.51 -29.43
C THR A 628 -0.11 -38.19 -29.56
N GLN A 629 -1.14 -37.64 -28.89
CA GLN A 629 -2.51 -38.17 -28.96
C GLN A 629 -3.10 -38.09 -30.38
N ALA A 630 -2.80 -37.04 -31.12
CA ALA A 630 -3.20 -36.91 -32.52
C ALA A 630 -2.56 -37.96 -33.41
N SER A 631 -1.28 -38.28 -33.17
CA SER A 631 -0.59 -39.37 -33.87
C SER A 631 -1.27 -40.72 -33.60
N ASP A 632 -1.67 -40.97 -32.35
CA ASP A 632 -2.44 -42.17 -31.98
C ASP A 632 -3.82 -42.22 -32.66
N LEU A 633 -4.54 -41.09 -32.75
CA LEU A 633 -5.81 -41.00 -33.49
C LEU A 633 -5.64 -41.25 -34.99
N ALA A 634 -4.57 -40.73 -35.59
CA ALA A 634 -4.23 -40.99 -36.99
C ALA A 634 -3.97 -42.48 -37.23
N LYS A 635 -3.31 -43.16 -36.28
CA LYS A 635 -3.10 -44.61 -36.30
C LYS A 635 -4.42 -45.38 -36.19
N ILE A 636 -5.29 -45.03 -35.25
CA ILE A 636 -6.62 -45.65 -35.10
C ILE A 636 -7.46 -45.48 -36.36
N SER A 637 -7.44 -44.29 -36.97
CA SER A 637 -8.09 -44.03 -38.27
C SER A 637 -7.57 -44.94 -39.38
N SER A 638 -6.25 -45.17 -39.42
CA SER A 638 -5.62 -46.10 -40.38
C SER A 638 -6.08 -47.54 -40.14
N ASP A 639 -6.10 -47.99 -38.89
CA ASP A 639 -6.56 -49.33 -38.49
C ASP A 639 -8.04 -49.55 -38.84
N LEU A 640 -8.90 -48.54 -38.60
CA LEU A 640 -10.32 -48.58 -38.97
C LEU A 640 -10.51 -48.67 -40.49
N ASN A 641 -9.78 -47.87 -41.26
CA ASN A 641 -9.79 -47.96 -42.72
C ASN A 641 -9.36 -49.35 -43.21
N TYR A 642 -8.35 -49.95 -42.57
CA TYR A 642 -7.91 -51.31 -42.90
C TYR A 642 -8.99 -52.37 -42.59
N ILE A 643 -9.71 -52.26 -41.48
CA ILE A 643 -10.82 -53.16 -41.12
C ILE A 643 -11.98 -53.00 -42.10
N VAL A 644 -12.35 -51.76 -42.41
CA VAL A 644 -13.44 -51.43 -43.35
C VAL A 644 -13.13 -51.92 -44.76
N ALA A 645 -11.87 -51.85 -45.21
CA ALA A 645 -11.43 -52.36 -46.51
C ALA A 645 -11.60 -53.88 -46.69
N LYS A 646 -11.84 -54.65 -45.62
CA LYS A 646 -12.17 -56.09 -45.71
C LYS A 646 -13.60 -56.35 -46.20
N PHE A 647 -14.48 -55.36 -46.15
CA PHE A 647 -15.85 -55.47 -46.63
C PHE A 647 -15.94 -55.01 -48.09
N LYS A 648 -16.55 -55.83 -48.95
CA LYS A 648 -16.80 -55.45 -50.35
C LYS A 648 -18.10 -54.67 -50.43
N VAL A 649 -18.00 -53.37 -50.69
CA VAL A 649 -19.16 -52.44 -50.72
C VAL A 649 -19.48 -51.87 -52.11
N GLY A 650 -18.80 -52.36 -53.16
CA GLY A 650 -19.03 -52.03 -54.56
C GLY A 650 -18.30 -50.78 -55.03
#